data_AF-A0A3M1Q8N9-F1
#
_entry.id   AF-A0A3M1Q8N9-F1
#
_cell.length_a   1.000
_cell.length_b   1.000
_cell.length_c   1.000
_cell.angle_alpha   90.00
_cell.angle_beta   90.00
_cell.angle_gamma   90.00
#
_symmetry.space_group_name_H-M   'P 1'
#
loop_
_entity.id
_entity.type
_entity.pdbx_description
1 polymer ?
#
loop_
_entity_poly.entity_id
_entity_poly.type
_entity_poly.pdbx_seq_one_letter_code
_entity_poly.pdbx_strand_id
1 'polypeptide(L)'
;MSNENHDTRPTAPASPVDPAAGYTADSIKVLKGLEAVRRRPGMYIGSTSIHGLHHLVWEVVDNSIDEAQAGHCDQIDVTIHADNSITVIDNGRGIPVDQHPETGEPAAQVVMTTLHAGGKFESDAYKVSGGLHGVGVSVVNALSETLDLEIWRGGKVYRQSYSRGEPVTPFEQTGTTERRGTKITFRPDPKVFETLEVSFDVLSQRLRELAFLNRGLRITLRDERGTEPVERVFHYEGGIVEFVEHLNQTRQPLHEPPIHIEGEKDDVQVDIALQYNESYQETVLSFANSINTTEGGTHLSGFRSALTRALNNYAQRHAESLPKDMRTPGLSGEDVREGLSAVVSVKVREPQFEGQTKTKLGNSEVAGIVSTLVYDRLSAYLDENPRAARAILGKAIQARTAREAARKAKEATRRKGVLDSGNLPGKLADCQSRDPAESELFLVEGDSAGGSAKQGRDRRFQAILPLRGKILNVEKARFDRMLSHEEIRTIITALGCGIRDDFDISKLRYHRIILMTDADVDGSHIRTLLLTLFFRHFPEVVERGHLYIAQPPLYKVRKGREELYLQSDQELQDYLTRKAADDTVVRSPHSGREWSGNELVNLLQQLAEFRRYREAIERRGWPRDAVVAMLELRMTDRELFRDTEALERLRGELERIGHEVRAIDKDREHGAFVLRAVDLERGHREYELSEELVMTGEFRQMAALYPQLRDLGRSGIEVIVSGRPPITAERSELLDRLLEIGRRGVTIQRYKGLGEMNPEQLWETTMNPDNRRLVQVSVTDEVKADELFTVLMGDAVEPRRQFIEENALEARNIDV
;
A
#
# COMPACT_ATOMS: atom_id res chain seq x y z
N MET A 1 -23.94 -58.02 -9.22
CA MET A 1 -23.18 -57.61 -10.43
C MET A 1 -22.97 -56.11 -10.28
N SER A 2 -21.87 -55.72 -9.60
CA SER A 2 -20.58 -55.28 -10.20
C SER A 2 -20.72 -53.92 -10.92
N ASN A 3 -20.00 -52.84 -10.65
CA ASN A 3 -18.81 -52.53 -9.84
C ASN A 3 -18.86 -51.01 -9.57
N GLU A 4 -18.61 -50.56 -8.34
CA GLU A 4 -18.20 -49.17 -8.06
C GLU A 4 -16.75 -49.21 -7.56
N ASN A 5 -15.82 -48.73 -8.38
CA ASN A 5 -14.44 -48.44 -7.98
C ASN A 5 -14.38 -46.98 -7.56
N HIS A 6 -14.43 -46.73 -6.25
CA HIS A 6 -13.97 -45.47 -5.67
C HIS A 6 -12.46 -45.54 -5.43
N ASP A 7 -11.73 -44.68 -6.14
CA ASP A 7 -10.30 -44.43 -5.99
C ASP A 7 -10.04 -43.79 -4.61
N THR A 8 -9.68 -44.63 -3.64
CA THR A 8 -9.21 -44.22 -2.33
C THR A 8 -7.68 -44.20 -2.37
N ARG A 9 -7.09 -43.01 -2.49
CA ARG A 9 -5.65 -42.87 -2.23
C ARG A 9 -5.38 -43.24 -0.77
N PRO A 10 -4.41 -44.12 -0.48
CA PRO A 10 -4.07 -44.47 0.89
C PRO A 10 -3.44 -43.25 1.57
N THR A 11 -4.10 -42.76 2.62
CA THR A 11 -3.46 -41.90 3.60
C THR A 11 -2.26 -42.65 4.16
N ALA A 12 -1.08 -42.03 4.09
CA ALA A 12 0.11 -42.57 4.74
C ALA A 12 -0.23 -42.83 6.23
N PRO A 13 0.14 -43.99 6.80
CA PRO A 13 -0.12 -44.26 8.20
C PRO A 13 0.62 -43.20 9.02
N ALA A 14 -0.13 -42.45 9.82
CA ALA A 14 0.45 -41.60 10.85
C ALA A 14 1.42 -42.46 11.67
N SER A 15 2.66 -42.00 11.80
CA SER A 15 3.65 -42.66 12.65
C SER A 15 3.04 -42.88 14.03
N PRO A 16 3.24 -44.05 14.66
CA PRO A 16 2.70 -44.30 15.99
C PRO A 16 3.26 -43.24 16.93
N VAL A 17 2.38 -42.41 17.50
CA VAL A 17 2.73 -41.48 18.56
C VAL A 17 3.15 -42.34 19.73
N ASP A 18 4.43 -42.29 20.06
CA ASP A 18 5.01 -43.00 21.19
C ASP A 18 4.27 -42.58 22.48
N PRO A 19 3.53 -43.48 23.16
CA PRO A 19 2.79 -43.14 24.37
C PRO A 19 3.72 -42.71 25.53
N ALA A 20 5.04 -42.88 25.36
CA ALA A 20 6.07 -42.52 26.33
C ALA A 20 6.68 -41.11 26.11
N ALA A 21 6.24 -40.34 25.11
CA ALA A 21 6.59 -38.92 25.00
C ALA A 21 5.76 -38.11 26.02
N GLY A 22 6.12 -38.25 27.29
CA GLY A 22 5.42 -37.63 28.42
C GLY A 22 5.38 -36.12 28.27
N TYR A 23 4.16 -35.57 28.19
CA TYR A 23 3.89 -34.15 28.43
C TYR A 23 4.23 -33.84 29.89
N THR A 24 5.48 -33.45 30.10
CA THR A 24 6.09 -33.14 31.41
C THR A 24 6.23 -31.64 31.57
N ALA A 25 6.61 -31.17 32.76
CA ALA A 25 6.90 -29.75 32.99
C ALA A 25 7.94 -29.20 31.98
N ASP A 26 8.91 -30.01 31.56
CA ASP A 26 9.92 -29.64 30.55
C ASP A 26 9.34 -29.43 29.14
N SER A 27 8.12 -29.91 28.88
CA SER A 27 7.38 -29.65 27.65
C SER A 27 6.76 -28.24 27.63
N ILE A 28 6.69 -27.56 28.77
CA ILE A 28 6.20 -26.18 28.89
C ILE A 28 7.38 -25.22 28.65
N LYS A 29 7.44 -24.65 27.44
CA LYS A 29 8.42 -23.59 27.12
C LYS A 29 7.89 -22.22 27.54
N VAL A 30 8.59 -21.59 28.47
CA VAL A 30 8.38 -20.17 28.82
C VAL A 30 9.27 -19.32 27.91
N LEU A 31 8.64 -18.54 27.02
CA LEU A 31 9.35 -17.57 26.17
C LEU A 31 9.59 -16.31 26.99
N LYS A 32 10.84 -15.89 27.14
CA LYS A 32 11.21 -14.68 27.90
C LYS A 32 11.36 -13.49 26.96
N GLY A 33 10.99 -12.30 27.45
CA GLY A 33 11.17 -11.04 26.72
C GLY A 33 10.47 -11.02 25.36
N LEU A 34 11.17 -10.52 24.34
CA LEU A 34 10.64 -10.33 23.00
C LEU A 34 10.64 -11.61 22.13
N GLU A 35 11.14 -12.74 22.64
CA GLU A 35 11.12 -14.02 21.91
C GLU A 35 9.68 -14.48 21.63
N ALA A 36 8.75 -14.17 22.53
CA ALA A 36 7.33 -14.47 22.38
C ALA A 36 6.72 -13.77 21.15
N VAL A 37 7.09 -12.51 20.93
CA VAL A 37 6.64 -11.70 19.79
C VAL A 37 7.13 -12.30 18.48
N ARG A 38 8.43 -12.63 18.41
CA ARG A 38 9.04 -13.20 17.20
C ARG A 38 8.50 -14.58 16.84
N ARG A 39 8.11 -15.38 17.84
CA ARG A 39 7.51 -16.72 17.61
C ARG A 39 6.07 -16.64 17.12
N ARG A 40 5.32 -15.61 17.51
CA ARG A 40 3.90 -15.42 17.14
C ARG A 40 3.60 -13.98 16.74
N PRO A 41 4.20 -13.47 15.66
CA PRO A 41 4.08 -12.07 15.25
C PRO A 41 2.63 -11.67 14.97
N GLY A 42 1.84 -12.54 14.32
CA GLY A 42 0.44 -12.24 13.98
C GLY A 42 -0.46 -11.93 15.19
N MET A 43 -0.11 -12.37 16.39
CA MET A 43 -0.87 -11.99 17.60
C MET A 43 -0.69 -10.51 17.98
N TYR A 44 0.42 -9.88 17.58
CA TYR A 44 0.77 -8.51 17.95
C TYR A 44 0.53 -7.52 16.81
N ILE A 45 0.79 -7.92 15.57
CA ILE A 45 0.70 -7.06 14.37
C ILE A 45 -0.34 -7.54 13.35
N GLY A 46 -1.19 -8.50 13.72
CA GLY A 46 -2.25 -9.06 12.88
C GLY A 46 -1.77 -10.10 11.87
N SER A 47 -0.79 -9.76 11.02
CA SER A 47 -0.25 -10.67 10.00
C SER A 47 1.27 -10.48 9.80
N THR A 48 1.89 -11.38 9.04
CA THR A 48 3.28 -11.25 8.53
C THR A 48 3.32 -10.85 7.06
N SER A 49 2.17 -10.44 6.51
CA SER A 49 2.03 -9.91 5.16
C SER A 49 2.31 -8.41 5.12
N ILE A 50 2.08 -7.77 3.98
CA ILE A 50 2.25 -6.32 3.80
C ILE A 50 1.49 -5.48 4.86
N HIS A 51 0.32 -5.94 5.32
CA HIS A 51 -0.45 -5.24 6.36
C HIS A 51 0.30 -5.17 7.70
N GLY A 52 0.90 -6.28 8.14
CA GLY A 52 1.71 -6.30 9.35
C GLY A 52 2.98 -5.46 9.23
N LEU A 53 3.54 -5.36 8.02
CA LEU A 53 4.70 -4.52 7.73
C LEU A 53 4.35 -3.03 7.89
N HIS A 54 3.22 -2.58 7.32
CA HIS A 54 2.70 -1.23 7.53
C HIS A 54 2.39 -0.95 9.00
N HIS A 55 1.87 -1.95 9.72
CA HIS A 55 1.60 -1.84 11.15
C HIS A 55 2.83 -1.51 11.99
N LEU A 56 4.03 -1.98 11.60
CA LEU A 56 5.26 -1.56 12.27
C LEU A 56 5.51 -0.06 12.15
N VAL A 57 5.24 0.51 10.97
CA VAL A 57 5.38 1.95 10.72
C VAL A 57 4.35 2.73 11.52
N TRP A 58 3.09 2.26 11.57
CA TRP A 58 2.02 2.87 12.36
C TRP A 58 2.39 2.98 13.84
N GLU A 59 2.93 1.93 14.45
CA GLU A 59 3.28 1.96 15.87
C GLU A 59 4.35 3.01 16.21
N VAL A 60 5.29 3.29 15.30
CA VAL A 60 6.30 4.34 15.51
C VAL A 60 5.70 5.74 15.26
N VAL A 61 4.91 5.88 14.19
CA VAL A 61 4.25 7.14 13.86
C VAL A 61 3.23 7.53 14.93
N ASP A 62 2.41 6.60 15.42
CA ASP A 62 1.37 6.85 16.42
C ASP A 62 1.99 7.35 17.75
N ASN A 63 3.18 6.87 18.13
CA ASN A 63 3.92 7.44 19.27
C ASN A 63 4.29 8.91 19.04
N SER A 64 4.66 9.27 17.81
CA SER A 64 4.98 10.65 17.43
C SER A 64 3.70 11.52 17.41
N ILE A 65 2.56 10.95 17.00
CA ILE A 65 1.25 11.60 17.05
C ILE A 65 0.81 11.84 18.49
N ASP A 66 1.05 10.90 19.42
CA ASP A 66 0.73 11.09 20.83
C ASP A 66 1.52 12.28 21.43
N GLU A 67 2.77 12.50 21.02
CA GLU A 67 3.55 13.71 21.37
C GLU A 67 2.96 14.99 20.77
N ALA A 68 2.41 14.91 19.55
CA ALA A 68 1.75 16.03 18.90
C ALA A 68 0.42 16.39 19.57
N GLN A 69 -0.39 15.38 19.93
CA GLN A 69 -1.63 15.55 20.70
C GLN A 69 -1.38 16.12 22.09
N ALA A 70 -0.24 15.82 22.70
CA ALA A 70 0.21 16.43 23.95
C ALA A 70 0.72 17.88 23.77
N GLY A 71 0.84 18.38 22.54
CA GLY A 71 1.25 19.75 22.23
C GLY A 71 2.77 19.98 22.23
N HIS A 72 3.56 18.91 22.10
CA HIS A 72 5.04 19.00 22.13
C HIS A 72 5.73 18.75 20.79
N CYS A 73 5.03 18.15 19.83
CA CYS A 73 5.50 17.85 18.49
C CYS A 73 4.66 18.62 17.46
N ASP A 74 5.32 19.27 16.50
CA ASP A 74 4.68 19.97 15.38
C ASP A 74 5.22 19.51 14.01
N GLN A 75 6.24 18.65 13.98
CA GLN A 75 6.81 18.08 12.77
C GLN A 75 7.16 16.60 12.94
N ILE A 76 6.73 15.79 11.96
CA ILE A 76 7.08 14.38 11.82
C ILE A 76 7.60 14.11 10.40
N ASP A 77 8.76 13.48 10.27
CA ASP A 77 9.33 13.11 8.98
C ASP A 77 9.47 11.58 8.89
N VAL A 78 8.88 10.99 7.86
CA VAL A 78 8.92 9.55 7.57
C VAL A 78 9.65 9.32 6.25
N THR A 79 10.69 8.48 6.26
CA THR A 79 11.49 8.15 5.08
C THR A 79 11.54 6.64 4.85
N ILE A 80 11.24 6.22 3.62
CA ILE A 80 11.43 4.86 3.12
C ILE A 80 12.74 4.82 2.33
N HIS A 81 13.73 4.10 2.82
CA HIS A 81 15.06 4.04 2.20
C HIS A 81 15.13 2.98 1.08
N ALA A 82 16.15 3.11 0.22
CA ALA A 82 16.39 2.19 -0.90
C ALA A 82 16.60 0.71 -0.48
N ASP A 83 17.02 0.47 0.77
CA ASP A 83 17.20 -0.87 1.32
C ASP A 83 15.94 -1.41 2.02
N ASN A 84 14.80 -0.73 1.91
CA ASN A 84 13.55 -1.00 2.61
C ASN A 84 13.61 -0.80 4.14
N SER A 85 14.62 -0.09 4.66
CA SER A 85 14.54 0.44 6.02
C SER A 85 13.63 1.67 6.08
N ILE A 86 13.02 1.90 7.25
CA ILE A 86 12.12 3.02 7.51
C ILE A 86 12.71 3.87 8.62
N THR A 87 12.74 5.19 8.42
CA THR A 87 13.11 6.17 9.44
C THR A 87 11.90 7.03 9.78
N VAL A 88 11.63 7.20 11.07
CA VAL A 88 10.65 8.15 11.60
C VAL A 88 11.36 9.11 12.54
N ILE A 89 11.16 10.41 12.31
CA ILE A 89 11.73 11.50 13.11
C ILE A 89 10.60 12.37 13.62
N ASP A 90 10.57 12.65 14.92
CA ASP A 90 9.67 13.61 15.53
C ASP A 90 10.47 14.72 16.24
N ASN A 91 9.85 15.89 16.44
CA ASN A 91 10.42 16.98 17.23
C ASN A 91 9.71 17.19 18.58
N GLY A 92 9.20 16.10 19.17
CA GLY A 92 8.58 16.06 20.48
C GLY A 92 9.58 16.21 21.63
N ARG A 93 9.23 15.70 22.82
CA ARG A 93 10.10 15.81 24.01
C ARG A 93 11.31 14.88 23.99
N GLY A 94 11.27 13.84 23.15
CA GLY A 94 12.22 12.73 23.17
C GLY A 94 11.92 11.70 24.26
N ILE A 95 12.14 10.42 23.98
CA ILE A 95 11.96 9.32 24.95
C ILE A 95 12.80 9.59 26.21
N PRO A 96 12.29 9.30 27.43
CA PRO A 96 13.07 9.47 28.66
C PRO A 96 14.39 8.71 28.64
N VAL A 97 15.47 9.38 29.05
CA VAL A 97 16.85 8.86 29.02
C VAL A 97 17.38 8.49 30.41
N ASP A 98 16.65 8.87 31.46
CA ASP A 98 16.99 8.62 32.85
C ASP A 98 16.89 7.13 33.21
N GLN A 99 17.57 6.70 34.27
CA GLN A 99 17.44 5.33 34.77
C GLN A 99 16.02 5.08 35.30
N HIS A 100 15.43 3.96 34.90
CA HIS A 100 14.13 3.53 35.37
C HIS A 100 14.22 3.01 36.81
N PRO A 101 13.39 3.51 37.76
CA PRO A 101 13.54 3.21 39.19
C PRO A 101 13.50 1.73 39.56
N GLU A 102 12.69 0.92 38.84
CA GLU A 102 12.50 -0.50 39.18
C GLU A 102 13.50 -1.43 38.49
N THR A 103 13.94 -1.10 37.27
CA THR A 103 14.81 -1.98 36.47
C THR A 103 16.28 -1.60 36.60
N GLY A 104 16.59 -0.34 36.95
CA GLY A 104 17.94 0.20 36.99
C GLY A 104 18.56 0.44 35.59
N GLU A 105 17.83 0.16 34.52
CA GLU A 105 18.25 0.37 33.14
C GLU A 105 17.76 1.72 32.61
N PRO A 106 18.38 2.32 31.58
CA PRO A 106 17.86 3.52 30.92
C PRO A 106 16.43 3.30 30.44
N ALA A 107 15.52 4.25 30.72
CA ALA A 107 14.11 4.12 30.37
C ALA A 107 13.89 3.91 28.85
N ALA A 108 14.72 4.53 28.01
CA ALA A 108 14.74 4.30 26.57
C ALA A 108 14.98 2.82 26.19
N GLN A 109 15.88 2.14 26.88
CA GLN A 109 16.14 0.72 26.67
C GLN A 109 14.94 -0.11 27.13
N VAL A 110 14.40 0.17 28.33
CA VAL A 110 13.24 -0.55 28.89
C VAL A 110 12.05 -0.51 27.93
N VAL A 111 11.73 0.65 27.36
CA VAL A 111 10.63 0.82 26.39
C VAL A 111 10.87 0.02 25.10
N MET A 112 12.14 -0.19 24.71
CA MET A 112 12.51 -0.94 23.51
C MET A 112 12.56 -2.46 23.72
N THR A 113 12.83 -2.93 24.94
CA THR A 113 13.11 -4.35 25.23
C THR A 113 12.02 -5.03 26.07
N THR A 114 11.11 -4.28 26.68
CA THR A 114 10.11 -4.81 27.62
C THR A 114 8.69 -4.56 27.10
N LEU A 115 7.90 -5.64 27.01
CA LEU A 115 6.47 -5.54 26.71
C LEU A 115 5.72 -4.88 27.87
N HIS A 116 4.71 -4.08 27.55
CA HIS A 116 3.90 -3.35 28.52
C HIS A 116 4.71 -2.34 29.36
N ALA A 117 5.78 -1.79 28.78
CA ALA A 117 6.56 -0.73 29.40
C ALA A 117 6.31 0.60 28.66
N GLY A 118 5.76 1.59 29.35
CA GLY A 118 5.56 2.93 28.79
C GLY A 118 4.82 3.88 29.73
N GLY A 119 5.02 5.18 29.54
CA GLY A 119 4.36 6.22 30.34
C GLY A 119 2.87 6.42 30.05
N LYS A 120 2.26 5.54 29.24
CA LYS A 120 0.86 5.64 28.80
C LYS A 120 -0.13 4.93 29.73
N PHE A 121 0.35 4.22 30.75
CA PHE A 121 -0.49 3.53 31.74
C PHE A 121 -0.91 4.40 32.93
N GLU A 122 -0.18 5.49 33.20
CA GLU A 122 -0.50 6.45 34.27
C GLU A 122 -0.90 7.79 33.65
N SER A 123 -2.02 8.36 34.13
CA SER A 123 -2.80 9.40 33.45
C SER A 123 -2.15 10.77 33.28
N ASP A 124 -0.96 10.99 33.84
CA ASP A 124 -0.42 12.34 33.99
C ASP A 124 0.47 12.78 32.81
N ALA A 125 1.05 11.83 32.06
CA ALA A 125 1.92 12.15 30.92
C ALA A 125 1.17 12.36 29.59
N TYR A 126 0.05 11.67 29.39
CA TYR A 126 -0.81 11.78 28.20
C TYR A 126 -2.29 11.77 28.62
N LYS A 127 -3.01 12.87 28.35
CA LYS A 127 -4.46 12.97 28.64
C LYS A 127 -5.34 12.14 27.70
N VAL A 128 -4.90 11.99 26.45
CA VAL A 128 -5.54 11.21 25.38
C VAL A 128 -4.41 10.57 24.59
N SER A 129 -4.51 9.27 24.29
CA SER A 129 -3.54 8.59 23.42
C SER A 129 -4.21 7.45 22.64
N GLY A 130 -3.68 7.15 21.45
CA GLY A 130 -4.08 5.96 20.68
C GLY A 130 -3.38 4.67 21.16
N GLY A 131 -2.19 4.81 21.75
CA GLY A 131 -1.34 3.69 22.16
C GLY A 131 -1.60 3.17 23.58
N LEU A 132 -2.59 2.30 23.78
CA LEU A 132 -2.98 1.86 25.14
C LEU A 132 -2.18 0.69 25.74
N HIS A 133 -1.43 -0.05 24.92
CA HIS A 133 -0.95 -1.38 25.34
C HIS A 133 0.53 -1.42 25.78
N GLY A 134 1.30 -0.34 25.54
CA GLY A 134 2.73 -0.27 25.90
C GLY A 134 3.61 -1.34 25.26
N VAL A 135 3.20 -1.91 24.12
CA VAL A 135 3.93 -2.97 23.40
C VAL A 135 4.45 -2.52 22.03
N GLY A 136 3.92 -1.43 21.47
CA GLY A 136 4.13 -1.02 20.07
C GLY A 136 5.59 -1.01 19.62
N VAL A 137 6.39 -0.10 20.16
CA VAL A 137 7.79 0.07 19.70
C VAL A 137 8.69 -1.12 20.06
N SER A 138 8.42 -1.81 21.17
CA SER A 138 9.13 -3.04 21.52
C SER A 138 8.84 -4.19 20.54
N VAL A 139 7.63 -4.27 19.99
CA VAL A 139 7.27 -5.21 18.91
C VAL A 139 7.97 -4.82 17.61
N VAL A 140 8.06 -3.53 17.29
CA VAL A 140 8.85 -3.04 16.15
C VAL A 140 10.30 -3.46 16.28
N ASN A 141 10.91 -3.26 17.44
CA ASN A 141 12.28 -3.69 17.73
C ASN A 141 12.45 -5.21 17.58
N ALA A 142 11.53 -5.98 18.18
CA ALA A 142 11.55 -7.45 18.11
C ALA A 142 11.46 -7.98 16.68
N LEU A 143 10.64 -7.36 15.82
CA LEU A 143 10.36 -7.81 14.46
C LEU A 143 11.27 -7.17 13.41
N SER A 144 12.25 -6.38 13.84
CA SER A 144 13.27 -5.78 12.97
C SER A 144 14.57 -6.58 12.99
N GLU A 145 15.25 -6.67 11.85
CA GLU A 145 16.61 -7.20 11.78
C GLU A 145 17.60 -6.27 12.49
N THR A 146 17.44 -4.96 12.27
CA THR A 146 18.18 -3.88 12.92
C THR A 146 17.24 -2.74 13.29
N LEU A 147 17.52 -2.09 14.42
CA LEU A 147 16.86 -0.84 14.82
C LEU A 147 17.90 0.07 15.45
N ASP A 148 18.02 1.30 14.96
CA ASP A 148 18.84 2.37 15.51
C ASP A 148 17.93 3.41 16.17
N LEU A 149 18.19 3.70 17.44
CA LEU A 149 17.50 4.72 18.23
C LEU A 149 18.44 5.90 18.48
N GLU A 150 17.96 7.10 18.20
CA GLU A 150 18.61 8.36 18.53
C GLU A 150 17.62 9.29 19.23
N ILE A 151 18.03 9.91 20.34
CA ILE A 151 17.20 10.79 21.15
C ILE A 151 17.92 12.12 21.34
N TRP A 152 17.22 13.22 21.06
CA TRP A 152 17.67 14.58 21.35
C TRP A 152 16.89 15.11 22.55
N ARG A 153 17.55 15.18 23.71
CA ARG A 153 16.91 15.61 24.96
C ARG A 153 17.91 16.30 25.88
N GLY A 154 17.52 17.44 26.46
CA GLY A 154 18.37 18.19 27.39
C GLY A 154 19.66 18.74 26.75
N GLY A 155 19.62 19.12 25.47
CA GLY A 155 20.78 19.64 24.71
C GLY A 155 21.81 18.59 24.34
N LYS A 156 21.47 17.31 24.45
CA LYS A 156 22.36 16.16 24.28
C LYS A 156 21.78 15.16 23.29
N VAL A 157 22.68 14.43 22.63
CA VAL A 157 22.36 13.32 21.73
C VAL A 157 22.64 12.01 22.46
N TYR A 158 21.66 11.12 22.48
CA TYR A 158 21.78 9.77 23.03
C TYR A 158 21.49 8.74 21.95
N ARG A 159 22.26 7.65 21.91
CA ARG A 159 22.11 6.61 20.89
C ARG A 159 22.17 5.20 21.47
N GLN A 160 21.46 4.29 20.81
CA GLN A 160 21.56 2.85 21.04
C GLN A 160 21.10 2.09 19.79
N SER A 161 21.75 0.98 19.48
CA SER A 161 21.43 0.11 18.35
C SER A 161 20.99 -1.26 18.86
N TYR A 162 20.08 -1.88 18.12
CA TYR A 162 19.47 -3.16 18.44
C TYR A 162 19.51 -4.10 17.23
N SER A 163 19.55 -5.41 17.50
CA SER A 163 19.32 -6.44 16.49
C SER A 163 18.33 -7.46 17.01
N ARG A 164 17.23 -7.64 16.29
CA ARG A 164 16.17 -8.62 16.62
C ARG A 164 15.63 -8.48 18.05
N GLY A 165 15.50 -7.24 18.53
CA GLY A 165 15.01 -6.93 19.88
C GLY A 165 16.10 -6.81 20.95
N GLU A 166 17.33 -7.24 20.67
CA GLU A 166 18.43 -7.25 21.65
C GLU A 166 19.35 -6.02 21.47
N PRO A 167 19.74 -5.32 22.55
CA PRO A 167 20.69 -4.21 22.46
C PRO A 167 22.08 -4.72 22.05
N VAL A 168 22.66 -4.12 21.01
CA VAL A 168 24.02 -4.46 20.51
C VAL A 168 25.08 -3.43 20.87
N THR A 169 24.66 -2.22 21.25
CA THR A 169 25.53 -1.17 21.78
C THR A 169 25.04 -0.69 23.15
N PRO A 170 25.93 -0.14 24.00
CA PRO A 170 25.50 0.51 25.24
C PRO A 170 24.69 1.77 24.93
N PHE A 171 23.76 2.13 25.82
CA PHE A 171 23.07 3.42 25.76
C PHE A 171 24.04 4.53 26.18
N GLU A 172 24.45 5.38 25.23
CA GLU A 172 25.48 6.38 25.46
C GLU A 172 25.09 7.78 24.96
N GLN A 173 25.67 8.80 25.59
CA GLN A 173 25.60 10.18 25.14
C GLN A 173 26.71 10.43 24.11
N THR A 174 26.36 10.63 22.83
CA THR A 174 27.34 10.77 21.75
C THR A 174 27.79 12.21 21.49
N GLY A 175 26.97 13.19 21.86
CA GLY A 175 27.25 14.59 21.55
C GLY A 175 26.27 15.58 22.16
N THR A 176 26.28 16.79 21.63
CA THR A 176 25.40 17.91 22.02
C THR A 176 24.62 18.42 20.82
N THR A 177 23.40 18.86 21.03
CA THR A 177 22.52 19.37 19.97
C THR A 177 21.65 20.52 20.48
N GLU A 178 21.13 21.33 19.58
CA GLU A 178 20.06 22.30 19.85
C GLU A 178 18.67 21.73 19.54
N ARG A 179 18.62 20.52 18.95
CA ARG A 179 17.39 19.83 18.57
C ARG A 179 16.72 19.18 19.79
N ARG A 180 15.46 18.81 19.61
CA ARG A 180 14.70 17.92 20.50
C ARG A 180 13.95 16.87 19.69
N GLY A 181 13.63 15.74 20.31
CA GLY A 181 12.77 14.72 19.73
C GLY A 181 13.44 13.35 19.66
N THR A 182 12.90 12.48 18.81
CA THR A 182 13.38 11.10 18.63
C THR A 182 13.54 10.78 17.15
N LYS A 183 14.55 9.96 16.84
CA LYS A 183 14.72 9.32 15.54
C LYS A 183 14.81 7.82 15.74
N ILE A 184 13.95 7.09 15.04
CA ILE A 184 13.96 5.62 15.00
C ILE A 184 14.13 5.20 13.55
N THR A 185 15.21 4.47 13.27
CA THR A 185 15.44 3.84 11.97
C THR A 185 15.39 2.33 12.17
N PHE A 186 14.53 1.63 11.44
CA PHE A 186 14.41 0.17 11.56
C PHE A 186 14.32 -0.51 10.20
N ARG A 187 14.86 -1.73 10.12
CA ARG A 187 14.77 -2.61 8.95
C ARG A 187 13.98 -3.86 9.34
N PRO A 188 12.78 -4.09 8.79
CA PRO A 188 11.99 -5.28 9.10
C PRO A 188 12.75 -6.59 8.83
N ASP A 189 12.54 -7.63 9.64
CA ASP A 189 13.32 -8.88 9.53
C ASP A 189 12.82 -9.77 8.38
N PRO A 190 13.64 -10.09 7.36
CA PRO A 190 13.26 -11.00 6.26
C PRO A 190 12.98 -12.43 6.72
N LYS A 191 13.35 -12.80 7.96
CA LYS A 191 12.98 -14.11 8.53
C LYS A 191 11.56 -14.16 9.07
N VAL A 192 10.92 -13.00 9.24
CA VAL A 192 9.56 -12.86 9.78
C VAL A 192 8.57 -12.52 8.69
N PHE A 193 8.92 -11.59 7.80
CA PHE A 193 8.01 -11.07 6.78
C PHE A 193 8.24 -11.73 5.42
N GLU A 194 7.14 -11.95 4.68
CA GLU A 194 7.16 -12.49 3.32
C GLU A 194 7.68 -11.47 2.29
N THR A 195 7.45 -10.19 2.57
CA THR A 195 7.93 -9.05 1.78
C THR A 195 8.46 -7.97 2.72
N LEU A 196 9.44 -7.21 2.26
CA LEU A 196 9.98 -6.04 2.95
C LEU A 196 9.53 -4.72 2.32
N GLU A 197 8.78 -4.77 1.23
CA GLU A 197 8.39 -3.58 0.49
C GLU A 197 7.12 -2.97 1.08
N VAL A 198 7.28 -1.87 1.83
CA VAL A 198 6.16 -1.04 2.26
C VAL A 198 5.57 -0.29 1.05
N SER A 199 4.25 -0.20 0.97
CA SER A 199 3.58 0.66 -0.02
C SER A 199 3.66 2.12 0.38
N PHE A 200 4.24 2.97 -0.47
CA PHE A 200 4.28 4.42 -0.31
C PHE A 200 2.87 5.03 -0.26
N ASP A 201 1.98 4.53 -1.10
CA ASP A 201 0.62 5.04 -1.22
C ASP A 201 -0.19 4.87 0.06
N VAL A 202 -0.08 3.69 0.67
CA VAL A 202 -0.76 3.37 1.93
C VAL A 202 -0.22 4.26 3.06
N LEU A 203 1.11 4.45 3.13
CA LEU A 203 1.74 5.38 4.08
C LEU A 203 1.30 6.83 3.84
N SER A 204 1.32 7.28 2.59
CA SER A 204 0.96 8.65 2.17
C SER A 204 -0.45 9.01 2.60
N GLN A 205 -1.41 8.12 2.38
CA GLN A 205 -2.78 8.33 2.80
C GLN A 205 -2.92 8.41 4.31
N ARG A 206 -2.39 7.42 5.05
CA ARG A 206 -2.52 7.40 6.50
C ARG A 206 -1.88 8.63 7.16
N LEU A 207 -0.73 9.06 6.66
CA LEU A 207 -0.07 10.27 7.14
C LEU A 207 -0.86 11.54 6.80
N ARG A 208 -1.54 11.59 5.64
CA ARG A 208 -2.48 12.66 5.30
C ARG A 208 -3.67 12.71 6.25
N GLU A 209 -4.29 11.56 6.55
CA GLU A 209 -5.39 11.45 7.52
C GLU A 209 -4.94 11.97 8.90
N LEU A 210 -3.77 11.56 9.35
CA LEU A 210 -3.20 12.00 10.62
C LEU A 210 -2.94 13.51 10.64
N ALA A 211 -2.47 14.10 9.54
CA ALA A 211 -2.28 15.55 9.43
C ALA A 211 -3.62 16.31 9.49
N PHE A 212 -4.69 15.81 8.87
CA PHE A 212 -6.03 16.39 9.01
C PHE A 212 -6.59 16.28 10.43
N LEU A 213 -6.36 15.15 11.10
CA LEU A 213 -6.87 14.90 12.46
C LEU A 213 -6.11 15.72 13.53
N ASN A 214 -4.91 16.20 13.22
CA ASN A 214 -4.05 16.96 14.13
C ASN A 214 -3.73 18.34 13.51
N ARG A 215 -4.63 19.31 13.74
CA ARG A 215 -4.54 20.67 13.19
C ARG A 215 -3.15 21.28 13.43
N GLY A 216 -2.51 21.76 12.36
CA GLY A 216 -1.20 22.42 12.40
C GLY A 216 0.01 21.48 12.47
N LEU A 217 -0.18 20.15 12.55
CA LEU A 217 0.92 19.19 12.47
C LEU A 217 1.45 19.10 11.04
N ARG A 218 2.76 19.22 10.85
CA ARG A 218 3.42 18.97 9.55
C ARG A 218 3.95 17.54 9.50
N ILE A 219 3.53 16.77 8.49
CA ILE A 219 4.02 15.42 8.27
C ILE A 219 4.64 15.31 6.88
N THR A 220 5.88 14.89 6.79
CA THR A 220 6.58 14.64 5.51
C THR A 220 6.74 13.14 5.28
N LEU A 221 6.43 12.66 4.09
CA LEU A 221 6.73 11.32 3.62
C LEU A 221 7.67 11.37 2.42
N ARG A 222 8.77 10.62 2.49
CA ARG A 222 9.76 10.52 1.42
C ARG A 222 10.04 9.06 1.07
N ASP A 223 10.11 8.73 -0.22
CA ASP A 223 10.51 7.40 -0.73
C ASP A 223 11.76 7.52 -1.59
N GLU A 224 12.83 6.81 -1.21
CA GLU A 224 14.13 6.82 -1.87
C GLU A 224 14.38 5.59 -2.77
N ARG A 225 13.43 4.65 -2.89
CA ARG A 225 13.62 3.40 -3.65
C ARG A 225 13.59 3.59 -5.17
N GLY A 226 12.97 4.68 -5.62
CA GLY A 226 12.79 5.02 -7.04
C GLY A 226 14.03 5.59 -7.72
N THR A 227 13.97 5.67 -9.05
CA THR A 227 14.96 6.43 -9.84
C THR A 227 14.84 7.94 -9.62
N GLU A 228 13.81 8.44 -8.94
CA GLU A 228 13.76 9.78 -8.37
C GLU A 228 13.07 9.67 -6.99
N PRO A 229 13.58 10.36 -5.94
CA PRO A 229 12.89 10.37 -4.67
C PRO A 229 11.53 11.04 -4.81
N VAL A 230 10.51 10.42 -4.23
CA VAL A 230 9.16 10.99 -4.18
C VAL A 230 8.96 11.59 -2.80
N GLU A 231 8.56 12.86 -2.72
CA GLU A 231 8.26 13.55 -1.47
C GLU A 231 6.82 14.08 -1.46
N ARG A 232 6.16 13.94 -0.31
CA ARG A 232 4.83 14.48 -0.02
C ARG A 232 4.86 15.15 1.35
N VAL A 233 4.36 16.37 1.41
CA VAL A 233 4.23 17.15 2.65
C VAL A 233 2.75 17.37 2.92
N PHE A 234 2.33 17.05 4.14
CA PHE A 234 0.95 17.22 4.62
C PHE A 234 0.95 18.22 5.77
N HIS A 235 0.15 19.28 5.65
CA HIS A 235 -0.01 20.30 6.67
C HIS A 235 -1.35 21.02 6.47
N TYR A 236 -2.22 20.92 7.46
CA TYR A 236 -3.61 21.39 7.36
C TYR A 236 -4.02 22.14 8.64
N GLU A 237 -4.47 23.39 8.50
CA GLU A 237 -4.85 24.23 9.65
C GLU A 237 -6.35 24.06 10.01
N GLY A 238 -7.22 23.88 9.01
CA GLY A 238 -8.66 23.67 9.16
C GLY A 238 -9.08 22.25 9.56
N GLY A 239 -8.11 21.33 9.69
CA GLY A 239 -8.31 20.00 10.26
C GLY A 239 -9.35 19.15 9.52
N ILE A 240 -10.29 18.55 10.26
CA ILE A 240 -11.30 17.67 9.67
C ILE A 240 -12.29 18.38 8.73
N VAL A 241 -12.40 19.71 8.80
CA VAL A 241 -13.20 20.48 7.84
C VAL A 241 -12.53 20.43 6.47
N GLU A 242 -11.23 20.74 6.40
CA GLU A 242 -10.43 20.58 5.17
C GLU A 242 -10.38 19.11 4.72
N PHE A 243 -10.48 18.16 5.66
CA PHE A 243 -10.57 16.74 5.29
C PHE A 243 -11.87 16.43 4.55
N VAL A 244 -13.02 16.93 5.01
CA VAL A 244 -14.29 16.76 4.29
C VAL A 244 -14.27 17.50 2.94
N GLU A 245 -13.65 18.68 2.88
CA GLU A 245 -13.42 19.38 1.60
C GLU A 245 -12.57 18.53 0.66
N HIS A 246 -11.51 17.89 1.17
CA HIS A 246 -10.66 16.98 0.41
C HIS A 246 -11.44 15.76 -0.11
N LEU A 247 -12.26 15.12 0.73
CA LEU A 247 -13.15 14.03 0.31
C LEU A 247 -14.15 14.46 -0.78
N ASN A 248 -14.52 15.75 -0.79
CA ASN A 248 -15.42 16.32 -1.78
C ASN A 248 -14.70 17.02 -2.95
N GLN A 249 -13.38 17.04 -3.04
CA GLN A 249 -12.65 17.75 -4.12
C GLN A 249 -13.09 17.32 -5.53
N THR A 250 -13.54 16.07 -5.66
CA THR A 250 -13.95 15.45 -6.92
C THR A 250 -15.46 15.42 -7.12
N ARG A 251 -16.21 15.94 -6.14
CA ARG A 251 -17.68 15.89 -6.08
C ARG A 251 -18.22 17.32 -5.99
N GLN A 252 -19.43 17.55 -6.48
CA GLN A 252 -20.05 18.87 -6.41
C GLN A 252 -20.80 19.02 -5.07
N PRO A 253 -20.39 19.92 -4.16
CA PRO A 253 -21.08 20.11 -2.88
C PRO A 253 -22.46 20.76 -3.06
N LEU A 254 -23.42 20.38 -2.20
CA LEU A 254 -24.77 20.98 -2.17
C LEU A 254 -24.83 22.29 -1.37
N HIS A 255 -23.86 22.51 -0.49
CA HIS A 255 -23.76 23.68 0.36
C HIS A 255 -22.32 23.94 0.79
N GLU A 256 -22.03 25.21 1.07
CA GLU A 256 -20.75 25.67 1.59
C GLU A 256 -21.00 26.68 2.73
N PRO A 257 -20.15 26.69 3.77
CA PRO A 257 -19.04 25.76 4.04
C PRO A 257 -19.53 24.36 4.52
N PRO A 258 -18.63 23.36 4.71
CA PRO A 258 -18.96 22.13 5.43
C PRO A 258 -19.53 22.43 6.83
N ILE A 259 -20.41 21.55 7.32
CA ILE A 259 -20.99 21.67 8.65
C ILE A 259 -19.98 21.11 9.65
N HIS A 260 -19.57 21.94 10.61
CA HIS A 260 -18.64 21.56 11.67
C HIS A 260 -19.34 21.53 13.03
N ILE A 261 -19.19 20.42 13.74
CA ILE A 261 -19.79 20.14 15.04
C ILE A 261 -18.67 19.78 16.00
N GLU A 262 -18.39 20.67 16.95
CA GLU A 262 -17.39 20.46 18.00
C GLU A 262 -18.05 20.56 19.38
N GLY A 263 -17.65 19.69 20.31
CA GLY A 263 -18.11 19.73 21.69
C GLY A 263 -17.41 18.74 22.58
N GLU A 264 -17.45 18.98 23.89
CA GLU A 264 -16.93 18.09 24.92
C GLU A 264 -18.03 17.79 25.94
N LYS A 265 -18.16 16.52 26.32
CA LYS A 265 -19.09 16.08 27.37
C LYS A 265 -18.54 14.82 28.03
N ASP A 266 -18.59 14.78 29.36
CA ASP A 266 -18.15 13.64 30.17
C ASP A 266 -16.71 13.19 29.80
N ASP A 267 -15.78 14.14 29.66
CA ASP A 267 -14.38 13.94 29.22
C ASP A 267 -14.21 13.31 27.82
N VAL A 268 -15.28 13.24 27.03
CA VAL A 268 -15.24 12.82 25.61
C VAL A 268 -15.33 14.06 24.73
N GLN A 269 -14.29 14.30 23.94
CA GLN A 269 -14.30 15.35 22.91
C GLN A 269 -14.82 14.76 21.61
N VAL A 270 -15.70 15.49 20.94
CA VAL A 270 -16.33 15.13 19.68
C VAL A 270 -16.03 16.24 18.67
N ASP A 271 -15.41 15.86 17.56
CA ASP A 271 -15.10 16.74 16.44
C ASP A 271 -15.62 16.08 15.15
N ILE A 272 -16.67 16.65 14.56
CA ILE A 272 -17.35 16.09 13.40
C ILE A 272 -17.48 17.15 12.30
N ALA A 273 -17.04 16.80 11.10
CA ALA A 273 -17.31 17.58 9.90
C ALA A 273 -18.16 16.77 8.93
N LEU A 274 -19.13 17.40 8.27
CA LEU A 274 -19.96 16.75 7.26
C LEU A 274 -20.43 17.72 6.18
N GLN A 275 -20.55 17.22 4.95
CA GLN A 275 -21.02 17.99 3.80
C GLN A 275 -21.71 17.06 2.82
N TYR A 276 -22.86 17.51 2.30
CA TYR A 276 -23.57 16.79 1.25
C TYR A 276 -23.08 17.20 -0.14
N ASN A 277 -23.10 16.26 -1.07
CA ASN A 277 -22.74 16.45 -2.46
C ASN A 277 -23.80 15.85 -3.41
N GLU A 278 -23.66 16.08 -4.71
CA GLU A 278 -24.61 15.59 -5.72
C GLU A 278 -24.51 14.08 -5.99
N SER A 279 -23.45 13.41 -5.54
CA SER A 279 -23.22 11.98 -5.78
C SER A 279 -24.25 11.10 -5.06
N TYR A 280 -24.28 9.81 -5.38
CA TYR A 280 -25.21 8.85 -4.79
C TYR A 280 -24.54 7.97 -3.71
N GLN A 281 -23.32 8.29 -3.31
CA GLN A 281 -22.51 7.46 -2.42
C GLN A 281 -22.38 8.10 -1.04
N GLU A 282 -22.29 7.26 -0.01
CA GLU A 282 -21.95 7.64 1.36
C GLU A 282 -20.45 7.43 1.53
N THR A 283 -19.71 8.47 1.96
CA THR A 283 -18.31 8.38 2.36
C THR A 283 -18.18 8.89 3.79
N VAL A 284 -18.16 7.97 4.76
CA VAL A 284 -18.06 8.33 6.18
C VAL A 284 -16.84 7.68 6.80
N LEU A 285 -15.89 8.50 7.23
CA LEU A 285 -14.70 8.07 7.96
C LEU A 285 -14.92 8.28 9.46
N SER A 286 -14.48 7.34 10.28
CA SER A 286 -14.65 7.42 11.73
C SER A 286 -13.36 7.12 12.47
N PHE A 287 -13.08 7.92 13.50
CA PHE A 287 -11.82 7.88 14.24
C PHE A 287 -12.06 7.97 15.74
N ALA A 288 -11.26 7.21 16.50
CA ALA A 288 -11.17 7.32 17.96
C ALA A 288 -9.69 7.51 18.33
N ASN A 289 -9.35 8.62 18.98
CA ASN A 289 -7.96 9.00 19.31
C ASN A 289 -7.02 8.94 18.09
N SER A 290 -7.46 9.49 16.94
CA SER A 290 -6.77 9.45 15.64
C SER A 290 -6.57 8.05 15.02
N ILE A 291 -7.13 7.00 15.61
CA ILE A 291 -7.15 5.64 15.05
C ILE A 291 -8.40 5.47 14.20
N ASN A 292 -8.23 5.00 12.96
CA ASN A 292 -9.34 4.75 12.05
C ASN A 292 -10.12 3.51 12.50
N THR A 293 -11.38 3.70 12.87
CA THR A 293 -12.30 2.62 13.20
C THR A 293 -13.02 2.15 11.95
N THR A 294 -12.38 1.28 11.16
CA THR A 294 -12.88 0.80 9.86
C THR A 294 -14.20 0.02 9.97
N GLU A 295 -14.42 -0.68 11.08
CA GLU A 295 -15.70 -1.35 11.38
C GLU A 295 -16.70 -0.43 12.11
N GLY A 296 -16.34 0.83 12.30
CA GLY A 296 -17.14 1.84 12.99
C GLY A 296 -17.14 1.67 14.50
N GLY A 297 -18.32 1.70 15.11
CA GLY A 297 -18.45 1.59 16.56
C GLY A 297 -19.55 2.45 17.14
N THR A 298 -19.51 2.61 18.46
CA THR A 298 -20.54 3.31 19.22
C THR A 298 -20.69 4.78 18.82
N HIS A 299 -19.58 5.51 18.60
CA HIS A 299 -19.55 6.87 18.06
C HIS A 299 -20.27 6.99 16.70
N LEU A 300 -19.95 6.13 15.75
CA LEU A 300 -20.57 6.15 14.41
C LEU A 300 -22.07 5.83 14.47
N SER A 301 -22.47 4.87 15.33
CA SER A 301 -23.88 4.54 15.54
C SER A 301 -24.68 5.71 16.13
N GLY A 302 -24.08 6.45 17.07
CA GLY A 302 -24.65 7.66 17.66
C GLY A 302 -24.84 8.77 16.63
N PHE A 303 -23.81 9.02 15.81
CA PHE A 303 -23.85 9.97 14.70
C PHE A 303 -24.99 9.66 13.70
N ARG A 304 -25.04 8.43 13.17
CA ARG A 304 -26.04 8.01 12.18
C ARG A 304 -27.47 8.14 12.71
N SER A 305 -27.67 7.78 13.97
CA SER A 305 -28.97 7.89 14.65
C SER A 305 -29.41 9.34 14.82
N ALA A 306 -28.50 10.22 15.25
CA ALA A 306 -28.78 11.64 15.43
C ALA A 306 -29.07 12.36 14.11
N LEU A 307 -28.28 12.09 13.07
CA LEU A 307 -28.46 12.65 11.73
C LEU A 307 -29.87 12.34 11.17
N THR A 308 -30.27 11.07 11.25
CA THR A 308 -31.59 10.62 10.76
C THR A 308 -32.73 11.29 11.52
N ARG A 309 -32.61 11.41 12.85
CA ARG A 309 -33.64 12.07 13.68
C ARG A 309 -33.72 13.57 13.42
N ALA A 310 -32.59 14.26 13.33
CA ALA A 310 -32.54 15.71 13.11
C ALA A 310 -33.23 16.10 11.79
N LEU A 311 -32.92 15.41 10.69
CA LEU A 311 -33.51 15.71 9.39
C LEU A 311 -35.01 15.36 9.31
N ASN A 312 -35.44 14.24 9.89
CA ASN A 312 -36.86 13.91 9.96
C ASN A 312 -37.64 14.93 10.83
N ASN A 313 -37.07 15.37 11.96
CA ASN A 313 -37.69 16.37 12.83
C ASN A 313 -37.78 17.74 12.14
N TYR A 314 -36.71 18.17 11.47
CA TYR A 314 -36.71 19.39 10.66
C TYR A 314 -37.79 19.36 9.57
N ALA A 315 -37.88 18.26 8.82
CA ALA A 315 -38.89 18.10 7.77
C ALA A 315 -40.33 18.17 8.32
N GLN A 316 -40.58 17.63 9.51
CA GLN A 316 -41.89 17.69 10.18
C GLN A 316 -42.22 19.10 10.68
N ARG A 317 -41.27 19.75 11.37
CA ARG A 317 -41.45 21.11 11.93
C ARG A 317 -41.70 22.15 10.84
N HIS A 318 -41.06 22.00 9.68
CA HIS A 318 -41.14 22.95 8.56
C HIS A 318 -42.05 22.47 7.42
N ALA A 319 -42.92 21.48 7.65
CA ALA A 319 -43.78 20.89 6.61
C ALA A 319 -44.65 21.93 5.87
N GLU A 320 -45.09 22.98 6.55
CA GLU A 320 -45.93 24.03 5.94
C GLU A 320 -45.17 24.97 5.01
N SER A 321 -43.87 25.19 5.25
CA SER A 321 -43.00 26.05 4.45
C SER A 321 -42.32 25.30 3.29
N LEU A 322 -42.33 23.97 3.33
CA LEU A 322 -41.78 23.12 2.28
C LEU A 322 -42.72 22.97 1.07
N PRO A 323 -42.19 22.80 -0.16
CA PRO A 323 -42.96 22.42 -1.35
C PRO A 323 -43.79 21.15 -1.10
N LYS A 324 -44.99 21.03 -1.69
CA LYS A 324 -45.92 19.90 -1.43
C LYS A 324 -45.30 18.52 -1.66
N ASP A 325 -44.46 18.41 -2.67
CA ASP A 325 -43.66 17.23 -3.05
C ASP A 325 -42.58 16.87 -2.02
N MET A 326 -42.24 17.80 -1.12
CA MET A 326 -41.28 17.61 -0.02
C MET A 326 -41.92 17.35 1.35
N ARG A 327 -43.26 17.37 1.47
CA ARG A 327 -43.98 17.29 2.75
C ARG A 327 -44.18 15.88 3.31
N THR A 328 -43.40 14.90 2.87
CA THR A 328 -43.66 13.50 3.19
C THR A 328 -42.67 12.99 4.24
N PRO A 329 -43.09 12.76 5.51
CA PRO A 329 -42.21 12.23 6.55
C PRO A 329 -41.90 10.74 6.34
N GLY A 330 -40.78 10.26 6.91
CA GLY A 330 -40.38 8.85 6.88
C GLY A 330 -39.13 8.57 6.04
N LEU A 331 -38.13 9.46 6.08
CA LEU A 331 -36.82 9.19 5.49
C LEU A 331 -36.12 8.10 6.30
N SER A 332 -35.66 7.04 5.63
CA SER A 332 -34.82 6.02 6.26
C SER A 332 -33.42 6.57 6.53
N GLY A 333 -32.62 5.87 7.34
CA GLY A 333 -31.23 6.25 7.54
C GLY A 333 -30.41 6.19 6.25
N GLU A 334 -30.72 5.28 5.33
CA GLU A 334 -30.06 5.19 4.02
C GLU A 334 -30.41 6.39 3.13
N ASP A 335 -31.69 6.77 3.10
CA ASP A 335 -32.16 7.92 2.33
C ASP A 335 -31.42 9.21 2.76
N VAL A 336 -31.15 9.33 4.06
CA VAL A 336 -30.48 10.49 4.66
C VAL A 336 -28.97 10.52 4.39
N ARG A 337 -28.32 9.37 4.17
CA ARG A 337 -26.86 9.29 3.98
C ARG A 337 -26.42 9.31 2.52
N GLU A 338 -27.35 9.24 1.57
CA GLU A 338 -27.02 9.34 0.14
C GLU A 338 -26.36 10.69 -0.19
N GLY A 339 -25.15 10.64 -0.75
CA GLY A 339 -24.36 11.83 -1.08
C GLY A 339 -23.71 12.51 0.13
N LEU A 340 -23.65 11.85 1.29
CA LEU A 340 -23.01 12.37 2.49
C LEU A 340 -21.50 12.09 2.45
N SER A 341 -20.68 13.12 2.68
CA SER A 341 -19.27 12.96 3.06
C SER A 341 -19.07 13.48 4.48
N ALA A 342 -18.53 12.64 5.38
CA ALA A 342 -18.36 13.01 6.77
C ALA A 342 -17.11 12.39 7.42
N VAL A 343 -16.52 13.13 8.36
CA VAL A 343 -15.45 12.67 9.23
C VAL A 343 -15.93 12.78 10.67
N VAL A 344 -15.96 11.65 11.38
CA VAL A 344 -16.42 11.54 12.77
C VAL A 344 -15.24 11.21 13.67
N SER A 345 -14.68 12.19 14.36
CA SER A 345 -13.54 12.01 15.26
C SER A 345 -13.96 12.16 16.72
N VAL A 346 -13.60 11.20 17.57
CA VAL A 346 -13.79 11.29 19.02
C VAL A 346 -12.46 11.14 19.75
N LYS A 347 -12.28 11.88 20.84
CA LYS A 347 -11.17 11.70 21.77
C LYS A 347 -11.74 11.20 23.10
N VAL A 348 -11.29 10.02 23.49
CA VAL A 348 -11.73 9.28 24.67
C VAL A 348 -10.52 8.99 25.53
N ARG A 349 -10.63 9.23 26.85
CA ARG A 349 -9.53 8.99 27.79
C ARG A 349 -9.15 7.51 27.88
N GLU A 350 -10.15 6.64 27.98
CA GLU A 350 -9.99 5.18 28.08
C GLU A 350 -10.78 4.47 26.97
N PRO A 351 -10.29 4.49 25.71
CA PRO A 351 -11.00 3.83 24.62
C PRO A 351 -10.93 2.31 24.76
N GLN A 352 -12.07 1.65 24.56
CA GLN A 352 -12.22 0.20 24.55
C GLN A 352 -12.49 -0.23 23.12
N PHE A 353 -11.58 -1.02 22.55
CA PHE A 353 -11.72 -1.56 21.21
C PHE A 353 -12.10 -3.05 21.22
N GLU A 354 -12.90 -3.47 20.24
CA GLU A 354 -13.15 -4.88 19.99
C GLU A 354 -11.90 -5.50 19.32
N GLY A 355 -10.99 -6.07 20.11
CA GLY A 355 -9.78 -6.72 19.63
C GLY A 355 -8.55 -5.80 19.45
N GLN A 356 -7.40 -6.39 19.14
CA GLN A 356 -6.10 -5.71 19.10
C GLN A 356 -5.94 -4.77 17.90
N THR A 357 -6.62 -5.04 16.79
CA THR A 357 -6.54 -4.25 15.55
C THR A 357 -7.22 -2.89 15.65
N LYS A 358 -7.91 -2.61 16.77
CA LYS A 358 -8.57 -1.33 17.09
C LYS A 358 -9.53 -0.84 16.00
N THR A 359 -10.19 -1.76 15.29
CA THR A 359 -11.07 -1.46 14.15
C THR A 359 -12.47 -0.99 14.56
N LYS A 360 -12.91 -1.29 15.80
CA LYS A 360 -14.25 -0.96 16.29
C LYS A 360 -14.27 -0.46 17.73
N LEU A 361 -14.90 0.70 17.96
CA LEU A 361 -15.05 1.30 19.30
C LEU A 361 -16.24 0.70 20.05
N GLY A 362 -16.00 0.23 21.28
CA GLY A 362 -16.95 -0.46 22.15
C GLY A 362 -17.51 0.35 23.33
N ASN A 363 -17.01 1.57 23.59
CA ASN A 363 -17.50 2.43 24.68
C ASN A 363 -18.98 2.80 24.51
N SER A 364 -19.87 2.19 25.30
CA SER A 364 -21.33 2.33 25.16
C SER A 364 -21.85 3.76 25.38
N GLU A 365 -21.21 4.51 26.29
CA GLU A 365 -21.52 5.89 26.67
C GLU A 365 -21.27 6.88 25.53
N VAL A 366 -20.27 6.61 24.69
CA VAL A 366 -19.87 7.48 23.57
C VAL A 366 -21.01 7.62 22.55
N ALA A 367 -21.81 6.56 22.32
CA ALA A 367 -22.95 6.63 21.42
C ALA A 367 -23.98 7.70 21.85
N GLY A 368 -24.28 7.75 23.16
CA GLY A 368 -25.21 8.73 23.74
C GLY A 368 -24.69 10.17 23.70
N ILE A 369 -23.40 10.34 24.00
CA ILE A 369 -22.71 11.63 23.96
C ILE A 369 -22.72 12.21 22.54
N VAL A 370 -22.20 11.45 21.56
CA VAL A 370 -22.17 11.87 20.15
C VAL A 370 -23.58 12.14 19.64
N SER A 371 -24.53 11.26 19.95
CA SER A 371 -25.92 11.41 19.52
C SER A 371 -26.58 12.70 20.02
N THR A 372 -26.27 13.12 21.26
CA THR A 372 -26.80 14.35 21.85
C THR A 372 -26.18 15.59 21.19
N LEU A 373 -24.84 15.66 21.14
CA LEU A 373 -24.12 16.80 20.58
C LEU A 373 -24.45 17.02 19.09
N VAL A 374 -24.49 15.93 18.31
CA VAL A 374 -24.85 15.99 16.88
C VAL A 374 -26.28 16.48 16.71
N TYR A 375 -27.23 15.94 17.46
CA TYR A 375 -28.64 16.33 17.30
C TYR A 375 -28.85 17.82 17.60
N ASP A 376 -28.31 18.31 18.71
CA ASP A 376 -28.47 19.69 19.16
C ASP A 376 -27.83 20.68 18.17
N ARG A 377 -26.56 20.44 17.81
CA ARG A 377 -25.81 21.34 16.91
C ARG A 377 -26.31 21.29 15.47
N LEU A 378 -26.63 20.10 14.96
CA LEU A 378 -27.16 19.97 13.59
C LEU A 378 -28.54 20.61 13.48
N SER A 379 -29.39 20.44 14.49
CA SER A 379 -30.73 21.04 14.48
C SER A 379 -30.65 22.58 14.52
N ALA A 380 -29.75 23.14 15.34
CA ALA A 380 -29.46 24.58 15.34
C ALA A 380 -28.96 25.05 13.95
N TYR A 381 -27.99 24.34 13.37
CA TYR A 381 -27.47 24.67 12.04
C TYR A 381 -28.55 24.67 10.96
N LEU A 382 -29.42 23.65 10.93
CA LEU A 382 -30.50 23.54 9.93
C LEU A 382 -31.52 24.67 10.07
N ASP A 383 -31.87 25.07 11.30
CA ASP A 383 -32.76 26.19 11.57
C ASP A 383 -32.11 27.55 11.19
N GLU A 384 -30.79 27.71 11.39
CA GLU A 384 -30.03 28.91 11.02
C GLU A 384 -29.71 29.02 9.53
N ASN A 385 -29.65 27.88 8.81
CA ASN A 385 -29.28 27.82 7.39
C ASN A 385 -30.36 27.19 6.49
N PRO A 386 -31.53 27.84 6.29
CA PRO A 386 -32.65 27.27 5.54
C PRO A 386 -32.38 26.92 4.07
N ARG A 387 -31.35 27.53 3.45
CA ARG A 387 -30.95 27.20 2.07
C ARG A 387 -30.25 25.84 2.03
N ALA A 388 -29.23 25.65 2.87
CA ALA A 388 -28.53 24.37 3.00
C ALA A 388 -29.48 23.26 3.45
N ALA A 389 -30.31 23.53 4.48
CA ALA A 389 -31.28 22.56 4.98
C ALA A 389 -32.26 22.07 3.91
N ARG A 390 -32.75 22.96 3.03
CA ARG A 390 -33.61 22.58 1.89
C ARG A 390 -32.87 21.76 0.84
N ALA A 391 -31.61 22.09 0.54
CA ALA A 391 -30.80 21.33 -0.41
C ALA A 391 -30.56 19.89 0.10
N ILE A 392 -30.14 19.75 1.36
CA ILE A 392 -29.92 18.46 2.03
C ILE A 392 -31.21 17.64 2.06
N LEU A 393 -32.32 18.24 2.50
CA LEU A 393 -33.60 17.54 2.58
C LEU A 393 -34.10 17.13 1.18
N GLY A 394 -33.94 18.00 0.18
CA GLY A 394 -34.28 17.70 -1.21
C GLY A 394 -33.51 16.49 -1.75
N LYS A 395 -32.21 16.39 -1.45
CA LYS A 395 -31.37 15.23 -1.81
C LYS A 395 -31.89 13.95 -1.17
N ALA A 396 -32.17 13.96 0.13
CA ALA A 396 -32.70 12.77 0.83
C ALA A 396 -34.08 12.33 0.30
N ILE A 397 -34.94 13.27 -0.09
CA ILE A 397 -36.25 12.97 -0.69
C ILE A 397 -36.10 12.37 -2.10
N GLN A 398 -35.13 12.85 -2.88
CA GLN A 398 -34.80 12.27 -4.19
C GLN A 398 -34.30 10.83 -4.04
N ALA A 399 -33.40 10.58 -3.08
CA ALA A 399 -32.89 9.24 -2.76
C ALA A 399 -34.04 8.28 -2.43
N ARG A 400 -34.95 8.68 -1.52
CA ARG A 400 -36.15 7.89 -1.19
C ARG A 400 -37.00 7.58 -2.41
N THR A 401 -37.28 8.60 -3.24
CA THR A 401 -38.13 8.45 -4.43
C THR A 401 -37.50 7.50 -5.44
N ALA A 402 -36.18 7.58 -5.63
CA ALA A 402 -35.42 6.68 -6.46
C ALA A 402 -35.45 5.24 -5.92
N ARG A 403 -35.28 5.05 -4.61
CA ARG A 403 -35.38 3.74 -3.94
C ARG A 403 -36.78 3.12 -4.11
N GLU A 404 -37.84 3.90 -3.94
CA GLU A 404 -39.21 3.42 -4.17
C GLU A 404 -39.46 3.05 -5.63
N ALA A 405 -38.93 3.82 -6.58
CA ALA A 405 -39.01 3.53 -8.01
C ALA A 405 -38.24 2.26 -8.37
N ALA A 406 -37.02 2.09 -7.84
CA ALA A 406 -36.20 0.90 -8.01
C ALA A 406 -36.92 -0.34 -7.45
N ARG A 407 -37.52 -0.25 -6.26
CA ARG A 407 -38.34 -1.33 -5.67
C ARG A 407 -39.49 -1.72 -6.60
N LYS A 408 -40.25 -0.74 -7.12
CA LYS A 408 -41.35 -0.99 -8.08
C LYS A 408 -40.87 -1.61 -9.39
N ALA A 409 -39.73 -1.15 -9.93
CA ALA A 409 -39.13 -1.70 -11.15
C ALA A 409 -38.64 -3.15 -10.94
N LYS A 410 -38.04 -3.42 -9.78
CA LYS A 410 -37.61 -4.76 -9.35
C LYS A 410 -38.80 -5.70 -9.20
N GLU A 411 -39.88 -5.28 -8.55
CA GLU A 411 -41.12 -6.05 -8.46
C GLU A 411 -41.75 -6.33 -9.83
N ALA A 412 -41.75 -5.35 -10.74
CA ALA A 412 -42.25 -5.53 -12.11
C ALA A 412 -41.38 -6.53 -12.91
N THR A 413 -40.06 -6.50 -12.70
CA THR A 413 -39.11 -7.41 -13.33
C THR A 413 -39.23 -8.82 -12.76
N ARG A 414 -39.41 -8.95 -11.44
CA ARG A 414 -39.66 -10.23 -10.75
C ARG A 414 -40.99 -10.84 -11.20
N ARG A 415 -42.05 -10.03 -11.39
CA ARG A 415 -43.33 -10.50 -11.96
C ARG A 415 -43.21 -10.99 -13.40
N LYS A 416 -42.33 -10.39 -14.22
CA LYS A 416 -42.00 -10.90 -15.56
C LYS A 416 -41.10 -12.15 -15.51
N GLY A 417 -40.17 -12.23 -14.55
CA GLY A 417 -39.23 -13.34 -14.36
C GLY A 417 -39.81 -14.59 -13.70
N VAL A 418 -40.94 -14.50 -12.97
CA VAL A 418 -41.64 -15.69 -12.43
C VAL A 418 -42.17 -16.61 -13.54
N LEU A 419 -42.34 -16.10 -14.78
CA LEU A 419 -42.66 -16.91 -15.96
C LEU A 419 -41.41 -17.46 -16.68
N ASP A 420 -40.19 -17.03 -16.32
CA ASP A 420 -38.96 -17.27 -17.09
C ASP A 420 -37.75 -17.64 -16.19
N SER A 421 -38.02 -18.17 -14.98
CA SER A 421 -37.08 -18.37 -13.87
C SER A 421 -36.04 -19.50 -14.07
N GLY A 422 -35.55 -19.67 -15.29
CA GLY A 422 -34.53 -20.68 -15.63
C GLY A 422 -33.63 -20.34 -16.81
N ASN A 423 -33.86 -19.25 -17.54
CA ASN A 423 -33.07 -18.93 -18.73
C ASN A 423 -31.86 -18.07 -18.40
N LEU A 424 -30.68 -18.70 -18.45
CA LEU A 424 -29.39 -18.02 -18.51
C LEU A 424 -29.35 -17.08 -19.72
N PRO A 425 -28.56 -15.99 -19.67
CA PRO A 425 -28.47 -15.06 -20.79
C PRO A 425 -28.03 -15.79 -22.07
N GLY A 426 -28.70 -15.53 -23.20
CA GLY A 426 -28.41 -16.24 -24.46
C GLY A 426 -26.98 -16.02 -25.00
N LYS A 427 -26.30 -14.97 -24.55
CA LYS A 427 -24.87 -14.69 -24.85
C LYS A 427 -23.90 -15.52 -24.01
N LEU A 428 -24.33 -16.00 -22.84
CA LEU A 428 -23.49 -16.76 -21.91
C LEU A 428 -23.28 -18.18 -22.47
N ALA A 429 -22.04 -18.52 -22.78
CA ALA A 429 -21.66 -19.91 -22.94
C ALA A 429 -21.37 -20.47 -21.54
N ASP A 430 -22.32 -21.17 -20.92
CA ASP A 430 -22.14 -21.70 -19.56
C ASP A 430 -21.15 -22.90 -19.52
N CYS A 431 -20.70 -23.26 -18.32
CA CYS A 431 -19.94 -24.48 -18.03
C CYS A 431 -20.85 -25.65 -17.64
N GLN A 432 -20.29 -26.87 -17.62
CA GLN A 432 -21.04 -28.07 -17.24
C GLN A 432 -21.15 -28.24 -15.72
N SER A 433 -20.13 -27.84 -14.97
CA SER A 433 -20.15 -27.88 -13.51
C SER A 433 -21.19 -26.91 -12.94
N ARG A 434 -21.73 -27.31 -11.80
CA ARG A 434 -22.64 -26.52 -10.96
C ARG A 434 -22.01 -26.17 -9.61
N ASP A 435 -20.80 -26.65 -9.33
CA ASP A 435 -20.06 -26.28 -8.12
C ASP A 435 -19.38 -24.92 -8.36
N PRO A 436 -19.77 -23.88 -7.60
CA PRO A 436 -19.19 -22.55 -7.75
C PRO A 436 -17.68 -22.50 -7.49
N ALA A 437 -17.14 -23.40 -6.65
CA ALA A 437 -15.74 -23.38 -6.23
C ALA A 437 -14.76 -23.74 -7.34
N GLU A 438 -15.17 -24.62 -8.26
CA GLU A 438 -14.39 -24.99 -9.45
C GLU A 438 -14.79 -24.19 -10.70
N SER A 439 -15.97 -23.58 -10.71
CA SER A 439 -16.50 -22.89 -11.88
C SER A 439 -15.90 -21.49 -12.08
N GLU A 440 -15.56 -21.18 -13.33
CA GLU A 440 -14.91 -19.93 -13.73
C GLU A 440 -15.76 -19.18 -14.75
N LEU A 441 -15.82 -17.85 -14.66
CA LEU A 441 -16.50 -16.99 -15.62
C LEU A 441 -15.49 -16.02 -16.24
N PHE A 442 -15.26 -16.12 -17.54
CA PHE A 442 -14.46 -15.16 -18.30
C PHE A 442 -15.37 -14.07 -18.89
N LEU A 443 -15.13 -12.83 -18.50
CA LEU A 443 -15.71 -11.64 -19.12
C LEU A 443 -14.76 -11.18 -20.22
N VAL A 444 -15.16 -11.39 -21.48
CA VAL A 444 -14.27 -11.23 -22.64
C VAL A 444 -14.66 -10.03 -23.48
N GLU A 445 -13.67 -9.24 -23.89
CA GLU A 445 -13.86 -8.11 -24.79
C GLU A 445 -14.20 -8.57 -26.22
N GLY A 446 -15.42 -8.28 -26.68
CA GLY A 446 -15.85 -8.50 -28.05
C GLY A 446 -16.21 -9.96 -28.41
N ASP A 447 -17.00 -10.09 -29.47
CA ASP A 447 -17.44 -11.40 -29.98
C ASP A 447 -16.29 -12.20 -30.63
N SER A 448 -15.23 -11.53 -31.11
CA SER A 448 -14.07 -12.19 -31.75
C SER A 448 -13.23 -12.95 -30.74
N ALA A 449 -12.70 -12.28 -29.72
CA ALA A 449 -11.98 -12.93 -28.63
C ALA A 449 -12.90 -13.88 -27.86
N GLY A 450 -14.18 -13.53 -27.68
CA GLY A 450 -15.19 -14.43 -27.11
C GLY A 450 -15.38 -15.73 -27.91
N GLY A 451 -15.27 -15.67 -29.23
CA GLY A 451 -15.29 -16.82 -30.13
C GLY A 451 -14.09 -17.74 -29.94
N SER A 452 -12.87 -17.18 -29.94
CA SER A 452 -11.63 -17.93 -29.69
C SER A 452 -11.61 -18.54 -28.29
N ALA A 453 -12.00 -17.79 -27.26
CA ALA A 453 -12.10 -18.25 -25.89
C ALA A 453 -13.13 -19.38 -25.75
N LYS A 454 -14.29 -19.26 -26.41
CA LYS A 454 -15.31 -20.33 -26.41
C LYS A 454 -14.82 -21.63 -27.05
N GLN A 455 -13.96 -21.54 -28.06
CA GLN A 455 -13.38 -22.70 -28.73
C GLN A 455 -12.24 -23.34 -27.92
N GLY A 456 -11.38 -22.53 -27.28
CA GLY A 456 -10.22 -22.99 -26.53
C GLY A 456 -10.50 -23.43 -25.08
N ARG A 457 -11.63 -23.04 -24.49
CA ARG A 457 -11.94 -23.31 -23.07
C ARG A 457 -12.10 -24.79 -22.73
N ASP A 458 -11.89 -25.10 -21.45
CA ASP A 458 -12.43 -26.33 -20.88
C ASP A 458 -13.90 -26.13 -20.48
N ARG A 459 -14.81 -26.66 -21.32
CA ARG A 459 -16.26 -26.58 -21.10
C ARG A 459 -16.75 -27.20 -19.78
N ARG A 460 -15.94 -28.02 -19.10
CA ARG A 460 -16.32 -28.64 -17.83
C ARG A 460 -16.56 -27.57 -16.77
N PHE A 461 -15.65 -26.61 -16.64
CA PHE A 461 -15.68 -25.64 -15.55
C PHE A 461 -15.56 -24.16 -15.99
N GLN A 462 -15.26 -23.87 -17.27
CA GLN A 462 -15.11 -22.49 -17.74
C GLN A 462 -16.33 -22.00 -18.54
N ALA A 463 -16.97 -20.94 -18.06
CA ALA A 463 -18.01 -20.18 -18.73
C ALA A 463 -17.42 -18.93 -19.42
N ILE A 464 -17.97 -18.56 -20.57
CA ILE A 464 -17.53 -17.38 -21.35
C ILE A 464 -18.71 -16.45 -21.55
N LEU A 465 -18.55 -15.18 -21.18
CA LEU A 465 -19.50 -14.12 -21.44
C LEU A 465 -18.83 -13.02 -22.29
N PRO A 466 -19.07 -13.00 -23.61
CA PRO A 466 -18.60 -11.92 -24.48
C PRO A 466 -19.37 -10.62 -24.20
N LEU A 467 -18.64 -9.50 -24.14
CA LEU A 467 -19.16 -8.16 -23.92
C LEU A 467 -19.08 -7.35 -25.21
N ARG A 468 -20.16 -6.62 -25.55
CA ARG A 468 -20.21 -5.80 -26.76
C ARG A 468 -20.05 -4.32 -26.45
N GLY A 469 -19.05 -3.71 -27.07
CA GLY A 469 -18.77 -2.28 -26.92
C GLY A 469 -18.35 -1.89 -25.51
N LYS A 470 -18.30 -0.58 -25.26
CA LYS A 470 -17.96 -0.03 -23.94
C LYS A 470 -19.15 -0.14 -23.00
N ILE A 471 -18.90 -0.62 -21.79
CA ILE A 471 -19.92 -0.72 -20.75
C ILE A 471 -20.32 0.68 -20.25
N LEU A 472 -21.56 0.84 -19.81
CA LEU A 472 -22.01 2.05 -19.14
C LEU A 472 -21.15 2.33 -17.89
N ASN A 473 -20.62 3.54 -17.80
CA ASN A 473 -19.94 4.01 -16.60
C ASN A 473 -20.96 4.15 -15.45
N VAL A 474 -20.87 3.25 -14.46
CA VAL A 474 -21.79 3.19 -13.33
C VAL A 474 -21.58 4.31 -12.31
N GLU A 475 -20.40 4.93 -12.30
CA GLU A 475 -20.09 6.04 -11.40
C GLU A 475 -20.95 7.28 -11.71
N LYS A 476 -21.18 7.53 -13.00
CA LYS A 476 -22.00 8.65 -13.51
C LYS A 476 -23.47 8.30 -13.63
N ALA A 477 -23.81 7.02 -13.58
CA ALA A 477 -25.15 6.56 -13.91
C ALA A 477 -25.97 6.32 -12.64
N ARG A 478 -27.23 6.76 -12.67
CA ARG A 478 -28.21 6.38 -11.66
C ARG A 478 -28.47 4.88 -11.68
N PHE A 479 -28.82 4.34 -10.51
CA PHE A 479 -29.02 2.91 -10.33
C PHE A 479 -30.11 2.30 -11.24
N ASP A 480 -31.21 3.02 -11.48
CA ASP A 480 -32.28 2.59 -12.39
C ASP A 480 -31.81 2.50 -13.86
N ARG A 481 -31.03 3.49 -14.31
CA ARG A 481 -30.42 3.49 -15.65
C ARG A 481 -29.43 2.34 -15.79
N MET A 482 -28.64 2.08 -14.76
CA MET A 482 -27.71 0.96 -14.73
C MET A 482 -28.43 -0.39 -14.91
N LEU A 483 -29.51 -0.64 -14.16
CA LEU A 483 -30.29 -1.88 -14.27
C LEU A 483 -30.98 -2.06 -15.63
N SER A 484 -31.23 -0.95 -16.35
CA SER A 484 -31.78 -1.00 -17.70
C SER A 484 -30.76 -1.39 -18.77
N HIS A 485 -29.45 -1.29 -18.48
CA HIS A 485 -28.38 -1.59 -19.42
C HIS A 485 -28.23 -3.09 -19.68
N GLU A 486 -28.23 -3.50 -20.95
CA GLU A 486 -28.27 -4.92 -21.34
C GLU A 486 -27.06 -5.72 -20.84
N GLU A 487 -25.84 -5.21 -21.03
CA GLU A 487 -24.62 -5.91 -20.64
C GLU A 487 -24.51 -6.05 -19.11
N ILE A 488 -24.91 -5.02 -18.34
CA ILE A 488 -24.86 -5.06 -16.87
C ILE A 488 -25.90 -6.04 -16.33
N ARG A 489 -27.13 -6.01 -16.88
CA ARG A 489 -28.16 -6.99 -16.54
C ARG A 489 -27.69 -8.41 -16.85
N THR A 490 -27.01 -8.61 -17.97
CA THR A 490 -26.45 -9.90 -18.36
C THR A 490 -25.40 -10.40 -17.38
N ILE A 491 -24.49 -9.52 -16.94
CA ILE A 491 -23.50 -9.83 -15.90
C ILE A 491 -24.19 -10.19 -14.57
N ILE A 492 -25.14 -9.36 -14.09
CA ILE A 492 -25.88 -9.63 -12.84
C ILE A 492 -26.56 -11.01 -12.89
N THR A 493 -27.24 -11.32 -13.99
CA THR A 493 -27.92 -12.61 -14.18
C THR A 493 -26.92 -13.77 -14.26
N ALA A 494 -25.76 -13.58 -14.91
CA ALA A 494 -24.74 -14.61 -14.97
C ALA A 494 -24.17 -14.93 -13.57
N LEU A 495 -23.85 -13.90 -12.77
CA LEU A 495 -23.31 -14.05 -11.41
C LEU A 495 -24.29 -14.75 -10.46
N GLY A 496 -25.59 -14.45 -10.56
CA GLY A 496 -26.65 -15.13 -9.81
C GLY A 496 -26.81 -14.70 -8.34
N CYS A 497 -25.94 -13.83 -7.84
CA CYS A 497 -25.93 -13.34 -6.46
C CYS A 497 -26.84 -12.13 -6.21
N GLY A 498 -27.54 -11.60 -7.21
CA GLY A 498 -28.37 -10.38 -7.04
C GLY A 498 -27.54 -9.10 -6.95
N ILE A 499 -28.14 -8.01 -6.46
CA ILE A 499 -27.49 -6.69 -6.34
C ILE A 499 -28.18 -5.85 -5.24
N ARG A 500 -27.40 -5.06 -4.49
CA ARG A 500 -27.85 -4.25 -3.33
C ARG A 500 -28.72 -5.06 -2.35
N ASP A 501 -29.99 -4.69 -2.13
CA ASP A 501 -30.86 -5.31 -1.13
C ASP A 501 -31.12 -6.81 -1.34
N ASP A 502 -31.00 -7.31 -2.59
CA ASP A 502 -31.14 -8.74 -2.90
C ASP A 502 -29.78 -9.44 -3.04
N PHE A 503 -28.68 -8.72 -2.77
CA PHE A 503 -27.35 -9.27 -2.87
C PHE A 503 -27.15 -10.36 -1.82
N ASP A 504 -26.75 -11.53 -2.29
CA ASP A 504 -26.44 -12.69 -1.49
C ASP A 504 -25.28 -13.43 -2.14
N ILE A 505 -24.10 -13.19 -1.58
CA ILE A 505 -22.85 -13.81 -2.00
C ILE A 505 -22.89 -15.34 -1.96
N SER A 506 -23.72 -15.97 -1.12
CA SER A 506 -23.84 -17.44 -1.06
C SER A 506 -24.45 -18.04 -2.33
N LYS A 507 -25.14 -17.21 -3.13
CA LYS A 507 -25.73 -17.59 -4.42
C LYS A 507 -24.79 -17.34 -5.61
N LEU A 508 -23.57 -16.87 -5.37
CA LEU A 508 -22.59 -16.63 -6.42
C LEU A 508 -22.30 -17.92 -7.19
N ARG A 509 -22.45 -17.90 -8.51
CA ARG A 509 -22.33 -19.09 -9.36
C ARG A 509 -20.90 -19.46 -9.74
N TYR A 510 -19.97 -18.53 -9.64
CA TYR A 510 -18.57 -18.70 -10.06
C TYR A 510 -17.67 -18.04 -9.02
N HIS A 511 -16.82 -18.83 -8.33
CA HIS A 511 -15.86 -18.29 -7.35
C HIS A 511 -14.63 -17.68 -8.02
N ARG A 512 -14.48 -17.81 -9.35
CA ARG A 512 -13.45 -17.13 -10.13
C ARG A 512 -14.07 -16.39 -11.30
N ILE A 513 -14.11 -15.08 -11.20
CA ILE A 513 -14.55 -14.18 -12.25
C ILE A 513 -13.31 -13.53 -12.84
N ILE A 514 -13.02 -13.79 -14.11
CA ILE A 514 -11.77 -13.41 -14.76
C ILE A 514 -12.08 -12.36 -15.84
N LEU A 515 -11.52 -11.16 -15.67
CA LEU A 515 -11.56 -10.09 -16.65
C LEU A 515 -10.48 -10.35 -17.70
N MET A 516 -10.89 -10.60 -18.95
CA MET A 516 -9.99 -10.90 -20.06
C MET A 516 -10.20 -9.88 -21.17
N THR A 517 -9.45 -8.78 -21.09
CA THR A 517 -9.50 -7.63 -22.00
C THR A 517 -8.21 -7.53 -22.80
N ASP A 518 -8.23 -6.83 -23.93
CA ASP A 518 -7.03 -6.60 -24.74
C ASP A 518 -6.00 -5.71 -24.01
N ALA A 519 -4.74 -5.83 -24.43
CA ALA A 519 -3.60 -5.09 -23.88
C ALA A 519 -3.40 -3.73 -24.59
N ASP A 520 -4.50 -3.10 -24.99
CA ASP A 520 -4.56 -1.80 -25.65
C ASP A 520 -5.33 -0.76 -24.80
N VAL A 521 -5.52 0.43 -25.36
CA VAL A 521 -6.24 1.52 -24.71
C VAL A 521 -7.72 1.23 -24.49
N ASP A 522 -8.38 0.50 -25.39
CA ASP A 522 -9.81 0.20 -25.31
C ASP A 522 -10.08 -0.91 -24.29
N GLY A 523 -9.25 -1.95 -24.26
CA GLY A 523 -9.29 -3.00 -23.26
C GLY A 523 -8.96 -2.48 -21.86
N SER A 524 -8.01 -1.55 -21.74
CA SER A 524 -7.74 -0.86 -20.47
C SER A 524 -8.94 -0.02 -19.99
N HIS A 525 -9.68 0.61 -20.92
CA HIS A 525 -10.90 1.34 -20.61
C HIS A 525 -12.04 0.41 -20.16
N ILE A 526 -12.29 -0.69 -20.88
CA ILE A 526 -13.31 -1.69 -20.51
C ILE A 526 -12.97 -2.32 -19.15
N ARG A 527 -11.70 -2.66 -18.93
CA ARG A 527 -11.22 -3.17 -17.64
C ARG A 527 -11.52 -2.18 -16.51
N THR A 528 -11.25 -0.89 -16.72
CA THR A 528 -11.55 0.15 -15.72
C THR A 528 -13.06 0.25 -15.43
N LEU A 529 -13.92 0.19 -16.45
CA LEU A 529 -15.37 0.19 -16.28
C LEU A 529 -15.88 -1.02 -15.49
N LEU A 530 -15.34 -2.21 -15.79
CA LEU A 530 -15.67 -3.44 -15.06
C LEU A 530 -15.20 -3.39 -13.62
N LEU A 531 -13.96 -2.94 -13.37
CA LEU A 531 -13.45 -2.77 -12.01
C LEU A 531 -14.32 -1.78 -11.21
N THR A 532 -14.77 -0.70 -11.84
CA THR A 532 -15.71 0.26 -11.22
C THR A 532 -17.04 -0.43 -10.87
N LEU A 533 -17.61 -1.22 -11.78
CA LEU A 533 -18.84 -1.98 -11.53
C LEU A 533 -18.70 -2.93 -10.33
N PHE A 534 -17.63 -3.72 -10.27
CA PHE A 534 -17.40 -4.67 -9.18
C PHE A 534 -17.12 -3.95 -7.86
N PHE A 535 -16.29 -2.90 -7.87
CA PHE A 535 -15.99 -2.12 -6.68
C PHE A 535 -17.25 -1.46 -6.08
N ARG A 536 -18.10 -0.84 -6.91
CA ARG A 536 -19.28 -0.10 -6.45
C ARG A 536 -20.48 -0.96 -6.07
N HIS A 537 -20.64 -2.12 -6.71
CA HIS A 537 -21.89 -2.90 -6.61
C HIS A 537 -21.71 -4.34 -6.17
N PHE A 538 -20.48 -4.84 -6.14
CA PHE A 538 -20.13 -6.19 -5.70
C PHE A 538 -18.88 -6.22 -4.80
N PRO A 539 -18.81 -5.37 -3.75
CA PRO A 539 -17.61 -5.27 -2.90
C PRO A 539 -17.22 -6.63 -2.29
N GLU A 540 -18.20 -7.40 -1.79
CA GLU A 540 -17.94 -8.73 -1.22
C GLU A 540 -17.33 -9.74 -2.22
N VAL A 541 -17.59 -9.58 -3.53
CA VAL A 541 -16.96 -10.41 -4.57
C VAL A 541 -15.46 -10.11 -4.65
N VAL A 542 -15.08 -8.85 -4.49
CA VAL A 542 -13.69 -8.40 -4.50
C VAL A 542 -13.01 -8.75 -3.17
N GLU A 543 -13.65 -8.47 -2.04
CA GLU A 543 -13.13 -8.72 -0.69
C GLU A 543 -12.86 -10.21 -0.43
N ARG A 544 -13.75 -11.09 -0.91
CA ARG A 544 -13.55 -12.55 -0.82
C ARG A 544 -12.58 -13.09 -1.88
N GLY A 545 -12.00 -12.21 -2.70
CA GLY A 545 -10.99 -12.55 -3.69
C GLY A 545 -11.50 -13.34 -4.88
N HIS A 546 -12.77 -13.18 -5.27
CA HIS A 546 -13.34 -13.90 -6.41
C HIS A 546 -13.10 -13.23 -7.76
N LEU A 547 -12.61 -11.99 -7.79
CA LEU A 547 -12.35 -11.22 -9.00
C LEU A 547 -10.87 -11.28 -9.40
N TYR A 548 -10.61 -11.56 -10.67
CA TYR A 548 -9.27 -11.73 -11.23
C TYR A 548 -9.13 -11.00 -12.57
N ILE A 549 -7.90 -10.65 -12.94
CA ILE A 549 -7.55 -10.09 -14.25
C ILE A 549 -6.59 -11.07 -14.93
N ALA A 550 -6.90 -11.47 -16.16
CA ALA A 550 -6.02 -12.30 -16.96
C ALA A 550 -4.77 -11.53 -17.42
N GLN A 551 -3.61 -12.19 -17.42
CA GLN A 551 -2.33 -11.61 -17.88
C GLN A 551 -1.86 -12.34 -19.15
N PRO A 552 -2.37 -11.97 -20.34
CA PRO A 552 -1.87 -12.50 -21.60
C PRO A 552 -0.40 -12.10 -21.82
N PRO A 553 0.39 -12.87 -22.57
CA PRO A 553 1.79 -12.56 -22.82
C PRO A 553 1.96 -11.35 -23.74
N LEU A 554 2.97 -10.53 -23.45
CA LEU A 554 3.32 -9.34 -24.24
C LEU A 554 4.20 -9.70 -25.44
N TYR A 555 5.11 -10.66 -25.27
CA TYR A 555 6.06 -11.10 -26.28
C TYR A 555 5.96 -12.59 -26.56
N LYS A 556 6.12 -12.95 -27.82
CA LYS A 556 6.47 -14.29 -28.28
C LYS A 556 7.89 -14.25 -28.83
N VAL A 557 8.76 -15.01 -28.20
CA VAL A 557 10.16 -15.16 -28.55
C VAL A 557 10.34 -16.48 -29.27
N ARG A 558 10.89 -16.46 -30.49
CA ARG A 558 11.17 -17.65 -31.29
C ARG A 558 12.66 -17.81 -31.55
N LYS A 559 13.21 -18.99 -31.22
CA LYS A 559 14.58 -19.41 -31.53
C LYS A 559 14.52 -20.78 -32.24
N GLY A 560 14.68 -20.79 -33.56
CA GLY A 560 14.53 -22.02 -34.35
C GLY A 560 13.11 -22.58 -34.26
N ARG A 561 12.93 -23.74 -33.61
CA ARG A 561 11.63 -24.41 -33.38
C ARG A 561 11.05 -24.17 -32.00
N GLU A 562 11.81 -23.58 -31.07
CA GLU A 562 11.33 -23.28 -29.73
C GLU A 562 10.62 -21.93 -29.70
N GLU A 563 9.49 -21.89 -29.00
CA GLU A 563 8.66 -20.71 -28.79
C GLU A 563 8.50 -20.48 -27.29
N LEU A 564 8.70 -19.24 -26.84
CA LEU A 564 8.57 -18.84 -25.45
C LEU A 564 7.70 -17.59 -25.36
N TYR A 565 6.82 -17.54 -24.38
CA TYR A 565 5.94 -16.40 -24.13
C TYR A 565 6.43 -15.62 -22.90
N LEU A 566 6.56 -14.30 -23.03
CA LEU A 566 7.04 -13.39 -21.96
C LEU A 566 6.03 -12.28 -21.73
N GLN A 567 5.88 -11.83 -20.49
CA GLN A 567 4.83 -10.90 -20.06
C GLN A 567 5.31 -9.46 -19.89
N SER A 568 6.61 -9.24 -19.72
CA SER A 568 7.16 -7.92 -19.42
C SER A 568 8.49 -7.66 -20.12
N ASP A 569 8.88 -6.39 -20.18
CA ASP A 569 10.21 -6.01 -20.65
C ASP A 569 11.32 -6.54 -19.74
N GLN A 570 11.07 -6.69 -18.45
CA GLN A 570 12.01 -7.31 -17.51
C GLN A 570 12.24 -8.78 -17.84
N GLU A 571 11.17 -9.54 -18.09
CA GLU A 571 11.31 -10.94 -18.50
C GLU A 571 12.04 -11.08 -19.84
N LEU A 572 11.82 -10.13 -20.77
CA LEU A 572 12.60 -10.06 -22.00
C LEU A 572 14.07 -9.75 -21.74
N GLN A 573 14.40 -8.81 -20.87
CA GLN A 573 15.79 -8.53 -20.47
C GLN A 573 16.44 -9.74 -19.80
N ASP A 574 15.75 -10.41 -18.88
CA ASP A 574 16.26 -11.61 -18.21
C ASP A 574 16.51 -12.74 -19.21
N TYR A 575 15.58 -12.96 -20.14
CA TYR A 575 15.75 -13.91 -21.23
C TYR A 575 16.97 -13.58 -22.09
N LEU A 576 17.12 -12.31 -22.49
CA LEU A 576 18.25 -11.85 -23.29
C LEU A 576 19.57 -11.97 -22.53
N THR A 577 19.58 -11.72 -21.22
CA THR A 577 20.74 -11.84 -20.34
C THR A 577 21.19 -13.30 -20.22
N ARG A 578 20.25 -14.22 -19.97
CA ARG A 578 20.53 -15.67 -19.95
C ARG A 578 21.08 -16.14 -21.29
N LYS A 579 20.43 -15.74 -22.38
CA LYS A 579 20.87 -16.08 -23.73
C LYS A 579 22.24 -15.52 -24.07
N ALA A 580 22.55 -14.29 -23.63
CA ALA A 580 23.88 -13.72 -23.79
C ALA A 580 24.92 -14.57 -23.04
N ALA A 581 24.58 -15.06 -21.85
CA ALA A 581 25.46 -15.87 -21.02
C ALA A 581 25.68 -17.31 -21.51
N ASP A 582 24.78 -17.88 -22.32
CA ASP A 582 24.91 -19.24 -22.86
C ASP A 582 26.14 -19.39 -23.78
N ASP A 583 26.39 -18.40 -24.64
CA ASP A 583 27.44 -18.45 -25.68
C ASP A 583 28.63 -17.53 -25.37
N THR A 584 28.66 -16.92 -24.17
CA THR A 584 29.66 -15.91 -23.81
C THR A 584 30.38 -16.25 -22.50
N VAL A 585 31.70 -16.12 -22.53
CA VAL A 585 32.56 -16.13 -21.35
C VAL A 585 33.12 -14.73 -21.15
N VAL A 586 32.97 -14.19 -19.95
CA VAL A 586 33.64 -12.95 -19.55
C VAL A 586 34.86 -13.31 -18.74
N ARG A 587 36.03 -12.78 -19.10
CA ARG A 587 37.28 -12.97 -18.36
C ARG A 587 37.79 -11.63 -17.85
N SER A 588 38.14 -11.58 -16.57
CA SER A 588 38.83 -10.44 -16.01
C SER A 588 40.34 -10.68 -16.05
N PRO A 589 41.13 -9.82 -16.73
CA PRO A 589 42.58 -9.85 -16.60
C PRO A 589 43.06 -9.39 -15.22
N HIS A 590 42.20 -8.75 -14.41
CA HIS A 590 42.55 -8.26 -13.08
C HIS A 590 42.59 -9.39 -12.04
N SER A 591 41.57 -10.23 -12.00
CA SER A 591 41.50 -11.37 -11.06
C SER A 591 41.88 -12.72 -11.69
N GLY A 592 41.94 -12.79 -13.02
CA GLY A 592 42.05 -14.06 -13.75
C GLY A 592 40.77 -14.90 -13.72
N ARG A 593 39.68 -14.38 -13.11
CA ARG A 593 38.40 -15.08 -13.01
C ARG A 593 37.66 -15.05 -14.34
N GLU A 594 36.93 -16.13 -14.60
CA GLU A 594 36.01 -16.27 -15.71
C GLU A 594 34.57 -16.39 -15.19
N TRP A 595 33.62 -15.76 -15.87
CA TRP A 595 32.19 -15.89 -15.63
C TRP A 595 31.54 -16.45 -16.89
N SER A 596 30.72 -17.49 -16.70
CA SER A 596 29.97 -18.15 -17.78
C SER A 596 28.64 -18.68 -17.24
N GLY A 597 27.65 -18.86 -18.11
CA GLY A 597 26.34 -19.40 -17.73
C GLY A 597 25.71 -18.61 -16.57
N ASN A 598 25.20 -19.30 -15.55
CA ASN A 598 24.51 -18.68 -14.43
C ASN A 598 25.37 -17.69 -13.62
N GLU A 599 26.69 -17.91 -13.54
CA GLU A 599 27.58 -16.96 -12.85
C GLU A 599 27.64 -15.61 -13.58
N LEU A 600 27.59 -15.63 -14.91
CA LEU A 600 27.56 -14.42 -15.72
C LEU A 600 26.20 -13.71 -15.62
N VAL A 601 25.09 -14.47 -15.57
CA VAL A 601 23.76 -13.90 -15.35
C VAL A 601 23.71 -13.14 -14.03
N ASN A 602 24.18 -13.76 -12.94
CA ASN A 602 24.21 -13.12 -11.62
C ASN A 602 25.11 -11.87 -11.61
N LEU A 603 26.28 -11.92 -12.26
CA LEU A 603 27.16 -10.76 -12.38
C LEU A 603 26.47 -9.59 -13.11
N LEU A 604 25.73 -9.87 -14.18
CA LEU A 604 25.03 -8.84 -14.96
C LEU A 604 23.89 -8.20 -14.17
N GLN A 605 23.15 -8.99 -13.38
CA GLN A 605 22.13 -8.49 -12.47
C GLN A 605 22.76 -7.58 -11.40
N GLN A 606 23.86 -8.01 -10.78
CA GLN A 606 24.60 -7.20 -9.80
C GLN A 606 25.13 -5.89 -10.39
N LEU A 607 25.62 -5.91 -11.63
CA LEU A 607 26.05 -4.70 -12.34
C LEU A 607 24.90 -3.73 -12.59
N ALA A 608 23.73 -4.23 -12.99
CA ALA A 608 22.53 -3.42 -13.21
C ALA A 608 22.06 -2.75 -11.91
N GLU A 609 22.01 -3.51 -10.80
CA GLU A 609 21.65 -2.98 -9.48
C GLU A 609 22.66 -1.95 -8.97
N PHE A 610 23.95 -2.24 -9.07
CA PHE A 610 25.00 -1.32 -8.67
C PHE A 610 24.95 0.00 -9.47
N ARG A 611 24.71 -0.08 -10.79
CA ARG A 611 24.52 1.09 -11.65
C ARG A 611 23.37 1.96 -11.13
N ARG A 612 22.23 1.34 -10.78
CA ARG A 612 21.03 2.02 -10.24
C ARG A 612 21.32 2.76 -8.92
N TYR A 613 21.90 2.09 -7.93
CA TYR A 613 22.20 2.72 -6.63
C TYR A 613 23.23 3.85 -6.75
N ARG A 614 24.24 3.66 -7.60
CA ARG A 614 25.26 4.69 -7.87
C ARG A 614 24.63 5.97 -8.45
N GLU A 615 23.71 5.82 -9.40
CA GLU A 615 22.99 6.96 -9.99
C GLU A 615 22.10 7.68 -8.98
N ALA A 616 21.52 6.96 -8.00
CA ALA A 616 20.76 7.56 -6.91
C ALA A 616 21.61 8.40 -5.96
N ILE A 617 22.79 7.88 -5.56
CA ILE A 617 23.74 8.63 -4.75
C ILE A 617 24.26 9.88 -5.50
N GLU A 618 24.53 9.76 -6.80
CA GLU A 618 25.00 10.86 -7.65
C GLU A 618 23.98 12.01 -7.73
N ARG A 619 22.68 11.69 -7.84
CA ARG A 619 21.60 12.69 -7.81
C ARG A 619 21.47 13.43 -6.48
N ARG A 620 21.81 12.77 -5.36
CA ARG A 620 21.84 13.39 -4.03
C ARG A 620 23.05 14.31 -3.80
N GLY A 621 23.98 14.36 -4.75
CA GLY A 621 25.08 15.32 -4.76
C GLY A 621 26.44 14.73 -4.39
N TRP A 622 26.53 13.43 -4.11
CA TRP A 622 27.82 12.76 -3.87
C TRP A 622 28.44 12.28 -5.19
N PRO A 623 29.67 12.67 -5.52
CA PRO A 623 30.31 12.24 -6.77
C PRO A 623 30.51 10.72 -6.84
N ARG A 624 30.22 10.15 -8.02
CA ARG A 624 30.25 8.70 -8.27
C ARG A 624 31.59 8.04 -7.94
N ASP A 625 32.67 8.75 -8.19
CA ASP A 625 34.06 8.32 -8.07
C ASP A 625 34.57 8.46 -6.64
N ALA A 626 34.16 9.52 -5.92
CA ALA A 626 34.38 9.63 -4.48
C ALA A 626 33.72 8.46 -3.72
N VAL A 627 32.49 8.11 -4.08
CA VAL A 627 31.76 6.97 -3.48
C VAL A 627 32.44 5.65 -3.82
N VAL A 628 32.88 5.44 -5.06
CA VAL A 628 33.64 4.25 -5.45
C VAL A 628 34.97 4.16 -4.71
N ALA A 629 35.67 5.28 -4.48
CA ALA A 629 36.90 5.33 -3.69
C ALA A 629 36.65 4.87 -2.23
N MET A 630 35.56 5.31 -1.61
CA MET A 630 35.16 4.82 -0.29
C MET A 630 34.97 3.29 -0.29
N LEU A 631 34.29 2.75 -1.31
CA LEU A 631 34.06 1.30 -1.43
C LEU A 631 35.37 0.52 -1.64
N GLU A 632 36.33 1.06 -2.40
CA GLU A 632 37.65 0.46 -2.59
C GLU A 632 38.48 0.43 -1.32
N LEU A 633 38.42 1.51 -0.54
CA LEU A 633 39.07 1.62 0.78
C LEU A 633 38.31 0.88 1.89
N ARG A 634 37.17 0.25 1.57
CA ARG A 634 36.28 -0.44 2.52
C ARG A 634 35.77 0.48 3.63
N MET A 635 35.53 1.74 3.30
CA MET A 635 34.88 2.70 4.19
C MET A 635 33.37 2.48 4.24
N THR A 636 32.99 1.37 4.85
CA THR A 636 31.60 0.86 4.88
C THR A 636 30.99 0.79 6.27
N ASP A 637 31.71 1.28 7.28
CA ASP A 637 31.26 1.33 8.68
C ASP A 637 31.36 2.76 9.21
N ARG A 638 30.39 3.18 10.03
CA ARG A 638 30.37 4.50 10.67
C ARG A 638 31.56 4.70 11.61
N GLU A 639 32.08 3.65 12.24
CA GLU A 639 33.25 3.73 13.13
C GLU A 639 34.51 4.20 12.39
N LEU A 640 34.60 3.99 11.06
CA LEU A 640 35.73 4.46 10.26
C LEU A 640 35.78 5.98 10.12
N PHE A 641 34.67 6.68 10.39
CA PHE A 641 34.64 8.14 10.46
C PHE A 641 35.12 8.67 11.82
N ARG A 642 35.44 7.81 12.79
CA ARG A 642 36.15 8.17 14.02
C ARG A 642 37.66 7.92 13.92
N ASP A 643 38.08 7.13 12.94
CA ASP A 643 39.47 6.81 12.66
C ASP A 643 40.12 7.84 11.73
N THR A 644 40.98 8.69 12.30
CA THR A 644 41.72 9.71 11.56
C THR A 644 42.64 9.11 10.49
N GLU A 645 43.19 7.91 10.69
CA GLU A 645 44.06 7.26 9.70
C GLU A 645 43.25 6.80 8.48
N ALA A 646 42.06 6.24 8.70
CA ALA A 646 41.15 5.88 7.62
C ALA A 646 40.75 7.10 6.77
N LEU A 647 40.47 8.24 7.41
CA LEU A 647 40.10 9.48 6.72
C LEU A 647 41.27 10.09 5.94
N GLU A 648 42.50 10.01 6.45
CA GLU A 648 43.67 10.47 5.71
C GLU A 648 43.98 9.57 4.50
N ARG A 649 43.71 8.26 4.58
CA ARG A 649 43.75 7.38 3.38
C ARG A 649 42.70 7.78 2.35
N LEU A 650 41.48 8.10 2.79
CA LEU A 650 40.43 8.59 1.90
C LEU A 650 40.81 9.91 1.25
N ARG A 651 41.36 10.86 2.02
CA ARG A 651 41.88 12.12 1.48
C ARG A 651 42.87 11.88 0.35
N GLY A 652 43.90 11.08 0.59
CA GLY A 652 44.94 10.82 -0.41
C GLY A 652 44.38 10.20 -1.70
N GLU A 653 43.40 9.30 -1.58
CA GLU A 653 42.74 8.70 -2.74
C GLU A 653 41.86 9.71 -3.49
N LEU A 654 41.07 10.52 -2.78
CA LEU A 654 40.25 11.59 -3.37
C LEU A 654 41.11 12.59 -4.15
N GLU A 655 42.21 13.06 -3.57
CA GLU A 655 43.14 13.98 -4.24
C GLU A 655 43.76 13.35 -5.49
N ARG A 656 44.06 12.05 -5.45
CA ARG A 656 44.58 11.30 -6.61
C ARG A 656 43.57 11.19 -7.75
N ILE A 657 42.27 11.11 -7.44
CA ILE A 657 41.20 11.06 -8.44
C ILE A 657 40.61 12.43 -8.79
N GLY A 658 41.27 13.52 -8.39
CA GLY A 658 40.90 14.89 -8.82
C GLY A 658 39.92 15.62 -7.90
N HIS A 659 39.74 15.16 -6.67
CA HIS A 659 38.88 15.80 -5.67
C HIS A 659 39.74 16.49 -4.61
N GLU A 660 39.58 17.81 -4.46
CA GLU A 660 40.34 18.58 -3.48
C GLU A 660 39.65 18.53 -2.11
N VAL A 661 40.32 17.96 -1.09
CA VAL A 661 39.79 17.92 0.27
C VAL A 661 40.08 19.22 1.01
N ARG A 662 39.03 19.97 1.35
CA ARG A 662 39.11 21.28 2.02
C ARG A 662 39.30 21.17 3.52
N ALA A 663 38.57 20.26 4.17
CA ALA A 663 38.57 20.12 5.62
C ALA A 663 38.20 18.70 6.07
N ILE A 664 38.65 18.33 7.27
CA ILE A 664 38.13 17.20 8.04
C ILE A 664 37.70 17.78 9.38
N ASP A 665 36.41 18.03 9.53
CA ASP A 665 35.84 18.69 10.69
C ASP A 665 35.24 17.68 11.66
N LYS A 666 35.19 18.00 12.95
CA LYS A 666 34.55 17.13 13.95
C LYS A 666 33.05 17.41 14.00
N ASP A 667 32.26 16.37 13.88
CA ASP A 667 30.81 16.39 14.09
C ASP A 667 30.50 16.52 15.59
N ARG A 668 29.73 17.55 15.94
CA ARG A 668 29.33 17.84 17.32
C ARG A 668 28.25 16.91 17.85
N GLU A 669 27.41 16.34 16.98
CA GLU A 669 26.26 15.51 17.39
C GLU A 669 26.68 14.05 17.57
N HIS A 670 27.59 13.56 16.71
CA HIS A 670 27.90 12.13 16.59
C HIS A 670 29.29 11.72 17.07
N GLY A 671 30.14 12.72 17.36
CA GLY A 671 31.52 12.49 17.79
C GLY A 671 32.42 11.87 16.72
N ALA A 672 31.97 11.85 15.46
CA ALA A 672 32.70 11.43 14.27
C ALA A 672 33.33 12.62 13.55
N PHE A 673 34.05 12.38 12.46
CA PHE A 673 34.56 13.41 11.56
C PHE A 673 33.77 13.46 10.25
N VAL A 674 33.71 14.63 9.63
CA VAL A 674 33.11 14.90 8.32
C VAL A 674 34.20 15.40 7.39
N LEU A 675 34.35 14.78 6.23
CA LEU A 675 35.32 15.16 5.21
C LEU A 675 34.62 16.02 4.14
N ARG A 676 35.10 17.26 3.95
CA ARG A 676 34.58 18.20 2.94
C ARG A 676 35.51 18.25 1.75
N ALA A 677 34.99 18.03 0.55
CA ALA A 677 35.77 17.99 -0.67
C ALA A 677 35.06 18.70 -1.84
N VAL A 678 35.84 19.07 -2.85
CA VAL A 678 35.37 19.74 -4.06
C VAL A 678 35.80 18.92 -5.28
N ASP A 679 34.84 18.61 -6.14
CA ASP A 679 35.10 17.97 -7.42
C ASP A 679 35.64 19.02 -8.42
N LEU A 680 36.92 18.89 -8.79
CA LEU A 680 37.60 19.84 -9.68
C LEU A 680 37.22 19.66 -11.16
N GLU A 681 36.73 18.48 -11.55
CA GLU A 681 36.35 18.19 -12.94
C GLU A 681 34.87 18.56 -13.23
N ARG A 682 34.00 18.51 -12.21
CA ARG A 682 32.55 18.73 -12.35
C ARG A 682 32.05 20.00 -11.68
N GLY A 683 32.62 21.13 -12.08
CA GLY A 683 32.05 22.45 -11.78
C GLY A 683 32.28 22.95 -10.34
N HIS A 684 33.30 22.44 -9.64
CA HIS A 684 33.68 22.87 -8.29
C HIS A 684 32.55 22.77 -7.26
N ARG A 685 31.71 21.73 -7.37
CA ARG A 685 30.66 21.49 -6.37
C ARG A 685 31.29 20.90 -5.12
N GLU A 686 31.07 21.56 -3.99
CA GLU A 686 31.44 21.05 -2.68
C GLU A 686 30.47 19.94 -2.24
N TYR A 687 31.01 18.89 -1.62
CA TYR A 687 30.28 17.77 -1.08
C TYR A 687 30.91 17.28 0.23
N GLU A 688 30.09 16.64 1.07
CA GLU A 688 30.50 16.13 2.38
C GLU A 688 30.41 14.61 2.42
N LEU A 689 31.47 13.96 2.90
CA LEU A 689 31.49 12.53 3.22
C LEU A 689 31.46 12.38 4.73
N SER A 690 30.42 11.74 5.25
CA SER A 690 30.16 11.58 6.68
C SER A 690 29.63 10.17 6.98
N GLU A 691 29.44 9.86 8.26
CA GLU A 691 28.77 8.61 8.67
C GLU A 691 27.36 8.47 8.08
N GLU A 692 26.68 9.58 7.77
CA GLU A 692 25.34 9.59 7.18
C GLU A 692 25.32 8.89 5.82
N LEU A 693 26.31 9.15 4.96
CA LEU A 693 26.41 8.53 3.63
C LEU A 693 26.49 7.01 3.75
N VAL A 694 27.33 6.50 4.66
CA VAL A 694 27.49 5.05 4.86
C VAL A 694 26.24 4.40 5.44
N MET A 695 25.44 5.17 6.17
CA MET A 695 24.17 4.73 6.71
C MET A 695 23.02 4.78 5.68
N THR A 696 23.19 5.40 4.51
CA THR A 696 22.16 5.36 3.46
C THR A 696 21.92 3.93 2.95
N GLY A 697 20.68 3.64 2.55
CA GLY A 697 20.32 2.32 2.02
C GLY A 697 21.09 2.00 0.73
N GLU A 698 21.20 2.99 -0.15
CA GLU A 698 21.91 2.92 -1.43
C GLU A 698 23.38 2.57 -1.23
N PHE A 699 24.07 3.26 -0.31
CA PHE A 699 25.48 2.99 -0.05
C PHE A 699 25.67 1.59 0.54
N ARG A 700 24.82 1.17 1.49
CA ARG A 700 24.88 -0.18 2.05
C ARG A 700 24.67 -1.26 1.00
N GLN A 701 23.74 -1.09 0.07
CA GLN A 701 23.54 -2.01 -1.05
C GLN A 701 24.75 -2.02 -1.99
N MET A 702 25.30 -0.85 -2.33
CA MET A 702 26.52 -0.77 -3.13
C MET A 702 27.70 -1.45 -2.44
N ALA A 703 27.87 -1.25 -1.13
CA ALA A 703 28.91 -1.88 -0.32
C ALA A 703 28.79 -3.40 -0.27
N ALA A 704 27.57 -3.93 -0.25
CA ALA A 704 27.32 -5.38 -0.30
C ALA A 704 27.63 -6.00 -1.67
N LEU A 705 27.41 -5.25 -2.76
CA LEU A 705 27.64 -5.68 -4.15
C LEU A 705 29.08 -5.46 -4.65
N TYR A 706 29.79 -4.47 -4.08
CA TYR A 706 31.10 -4.05 -4.58
C TYR A 706 32.17 -5.15 -4.53
N PRO A 707 32.26 -6.01 -3.50
CA PRO A 707 33.29 -7.06 -3.44
C PRO A 707 33.26 -7.99 -4.64
N GLN A 708 32.07 -8.39 -5.12
CA GLN A 708 31.90 -9.25 -6.28
C GLN A 708 32.26 -8.52 -7.57
N LEU A 709 31.95 -7.23 -7.66
CA LEU A 709 32.24 -6.39 -8.83
C LEU A 709 33.71 -5.94 -8.91
N ARG A 710 34.45 -5.97 -7.80
CA ARG A 710 35.87 -5.64 -7.77
C ARG A 710 36.70 -6.66 -8.55
N ASP A 711 36.35 -7.94 -8.45
CA ASP A 711 37.05 -9.03 -9.15
C ASP A 711 37.00 -8.86 -10.68
N LEU A 712 35.98 -8.18 -11.20
CA LEU A 712 35.84 -7.92 -12.64
C LEU A 712 36.92 -6.95 -13.15
N GLY A 713 37.45 -6.07 -12.31
CA GLY A 713 38.35 -5.00 -12.72
C GLY A 713 37.61 -3.83 -13.40
N ARG A 714 38.32 -2.72 -13.63
CA ARG A 714 37.74 -1.50 -14.22
C ARG A 714 37.74 -1.54 -15.76
N SER A 715 38.80 -2.06 -16.37
CA SER A 715 39.02 -2.07 -17.82
C SER A 715 39.75 -3.34 -18.26
N GLY A 716 39.84 -3.56 -19.57
CA GLY A 716 40.53 -4.72 -20.15
C GLY A 716 39.74 -6.02 -20.09
N ILE A 717 38.45 -5.97 -19.72
CA ILE A 717 37.60 -7.15 -19.57
C ILE A 717 37.44 -7.81 -20.95
N GLU A 718 37.77 -9.10 -21.05
CA GLU A 718 37.64 -9.85 -22.29
C GLU A 718 36.25 -10.49 -22.35
N VAL A 719 35.51 -10.18 -23.41
CA VAL A 719 34.22 -10.80 -23.74
C VAL A 719 34.46 -11.78 -24.88
N ILE A 720 34.40 -13.08 -24.57
CA ILE A 720 34.69 -14.17 -25.49
C ILE A 720 33.36 -14.79 -25.91
N VAL A 721 32.95 -14.52 -27.15
CA VAL A 721 31.74 -15.12 -27.73
C VAL A 721 32.14 -16.28 -28.62
N SER A 722 31.47 -17.43 -28.47
CA SER A 722 31.77 -18.62 -29.26
C SER A 722 31.74 -18.33 -30.78
N GLY A 723 32.82 -18.71 -31.48
CA GLY A 723 32.97 -18.50 -32.93
C GLY A 723 33.31 -17.07 -33.36
N ARG A 724 33.68 -16.17 -32.45
CA ARG A 724 34.08 -14.78 -32.74
C ARG A 724 35.39 -14.39 -32.05
N PRO A 725 36.12 -13.39 -32.57
CA PRO A 725 37.28 -12.84 -31.86
C PRO A 725 36.86 -12.22 -30.52
N PRO A 726 37.68 -12.33 -29.46
CA PRO A 726 37.44 -11.67 -28.18
C PRO A 726 37.31 -10.16 -28.34
N ILE A 727 36.42 -9.56 -27.54
CA ILE A 727 36.19 -8.12 -27.53
C ILE A 727 36.58 -7.58 -26.17
N THR A 728 37.34 -6.49 -26.12
CA THR A 728 37.66 -5.81 -24.86
C THR A 728 36.55 -4.82 -24.49
N ALA A 729 36.20 -4.77 -23.21
CA ALA A 729 35.19 -3.88 -22.64
C ALA A 729 35.65 -3.24 -21.33
N GLU A 730 35.02 -2.12 -20.99
CA GLU A 730 35.06 -1.55 -19.65
C GLU A 730 33.90 -2.07 -18.80
N ARG A 731 34.05 -2.06 -17.47
CA ARG A 731 33.00 -2.51 -16.55
C ARG A 731 31.70 -1.71 -16.74
N SER A 732 31.84 -0.42 -17.05
CA SER A 732 30.74 0.50 -17.35
C SER A 732 29.93 0.08 -18.57
N GLU A 733 30.54 -0.57 -19.56
CA GLU A 733 29.92 -0.92 -20.86
C GLU A 733 29.49 -2.39 -20.96
N LEU A 734 29.93 -3.24 -20.01
CA LEU A 734 29.80 -4.69 -20.11
C LEU A 734 28.34 -5.14 -20.23
N LEU A 735 27.44 -4.56 -19.43
CA LEU A 735 26.02 -4.91 -19.43
C LEU A 735 25.38 -4.64 -20.80
N ASP A 736 25.62 -3.45 -21.35
CA ASP A 736 25.01 -3.02 -22.61
C ASP A 736 25.51 -3.89 -23.78
N ARG A 737 26.81 -4.20 -23.81
CA ARG A 737 27.41 -5.08 -24.83
C ARG A 737 26.87 -6.51 -24.80
N LEU A 738 26.65 -7.08 -23.60
CA LEU A 738 26.14 -8.44 -23.47
C LEU A 738 24.66 -8.54 -23.84
N LEU A 739 23.84 -7.54 -23.50
CA LEU A 739 22.45 -7.49 -23.94
C LEU A 739 22.30 -7.43 -25.47
N GLU A 740 23.19 -6.72 -26.17
CA GLU A 740 23.22 -6.71 -27.64
C GLU A 740 23.55 -8.09 -28.23
N ILE A 741 24.46 -8.85 -27.60
CA ILE A 741 24.78 -10.22 -28.00
C ILE A 741 23.56 -11.12 -27.84
N GLY A 742 22.86 -11.01 -26.70
CA GLY A 742 21.65 -11.79 -26.40
C GLY A 742 20.53 -11.62 -27.43
N ARG A 743 20.42 -10.45 -28.07
CA ARG A 743 19.39 -10.17 -29.09
C ARG A 743 19.62 -10.88 -30.44
N ARG A 744 20.83 -11.35 -30.74
CA ARG A 744 21.16 -11.93 -32.06
C ARG A 744 20.48 -13.28 -32.31
N GLY A 745 19.85 -13.47 -33.47
CA GLY A 745 19.28 -14.77 -33.89
C GLY A 745 17.96 -15.15 -33.21
N VAL A 746 17.27 -14.20 -32.58
CA VAL A 746 15.94 -14.38 -32.01
C VAL A 746 14.95 -13.51 -32.75
N THR A 747 13.78 -14.06 -33.07
CA THR A 747 12.63 -13.28 -33.55
C THR A 747 11.74 -12.96 -32.36
N ILE A 748 11.48 -11.67 -32.15
CA ILE A 748 10.59 -11.19 -31.09
C ILE A 748 9.33 -10.66 -31.77
N GLN A 749 8.19 -11.29 -31.49
CA GLN A 749 6.88 -10.79 -31.88
C GLN A 749 6.22 -10.19 -30.64
N ARG A 750 5.64 -9.00 -30.77
CA ARG A 750 4.85 -8.37 -29.71
C ARG A 750 3.36 -8.55 -30.03
N TYR A 751 2.58 -9.04 -29.08
CA TYR A 751 1.12 -9.13 -29.21
C TYR A 751 0.49 -7.77 -28.94
N LYS A 752 -0.54 -7.42 -29.72
CA LYS A 752 -1.31 -6.17 -29.51
C LYS A 752 -2.71 -6.42 -28.95
N GLY A 753 -3.30 -7.58 -29.21
CA GLY A 753 -4.63 -7.95 -28.70
C GLY A 753 -4.85 -9.46 -28.66
N LEU A 754 -5.84 -9.90 -27.88
CA LEU A 754 -6.19 -11.31 -27.71
C LEU A 754 -6.71 -11.94 -29.01
N GLY A 755 -7.31 -11.13 -29.89
CA GLY A 755 -7.78 -11.58 -31.21
C GLY A 755 -6.69 -12.01 -32.19
N GLU A 756 -5.41 -11.68 -31.91
CA GLU A 756 -4.26 -12.13 -32.70
C GLU A 756 -3.80 -13.55 -32.34
N MET A 757 -4.31 -14.09 -31.23
CA MET A 757 -4.00 -15.44 -30.76
C MET A 757 -5.02 -16.44 -31.29
N ASN A 758 -4.53 -17.59 -31.77
CA ASN A 758 -5.44 -18.70 -32.10
C ASN A 758 -5.97 -19.35 -30.80
N PRO A 759 -7.05 -20.16 -30.86
CA PRO A 759 -7.65 -20.76 -29.66
C PRO A 759 -6.68 -21.61 -28.82
N GLU A 760 -5.74 -22.31 -29.47
CA GLU A 760 -4.73 -23.13 -28.80
C GLU A 760 -3.73 -22.27 -28.02
N GLN A 761 -3.21 -21.19 -28.61
CA GLN A 761 -2.34 -20.24 -27.94
C GLN A 761 -3.04 -19.56 -26.76
N LEU A 762 -4.30 -19.17 -26.94
CA LEU A 762 -5.08 -18.54 -25.88
C LEU A 762 -5.30 -19.49 -24.70
N TRP A 763 -5.57 -20.78 -24.99
CA TRP A 763 -5.64 -21.82 -23.97
C TRP A 763 -4.30 -21.98 -23.23
N GLU A 764 -3.22 -22.24 -23.95
CA GLU A 764 -1.91 -22.55 -23.38
C GLU A 764 -1.34 -21.42 -22.52
N THR A 765 -1.62 -20.17 -22.89
CA THR A 765 -0.99 -18.99 -22.26
C THR A 765 -1.88 -18.33 -21.20
N THR A 766 -3.19 -18.27 -21.42
CA THR A 766 -4.07 -17.34 -20.68
C THR A 766 -5.23 -18.04 -19.97
N MET A 767 -5.73 -19.18 -20.49
CA MET A 767 -6.92 -19.84 -19.92
C MET A 767 -6.61 -21.12 -19.13
N ASN A 768 -5.54 -21.85 -19.46
CA ASN A 768 -5.17 -23.11 -18.81
C ASN A 768 -4.75 -22.87 -17.35
N PRO A 769 -5.43 -23.46 -16.34
CA PRO A 769 -5.06 -23.32 -14.94
C PRO A 769 -3.61 -23.68 -14.60
N ASP A 770 -2.99 -24.60 -15.34
CA ASP A 770 -1.63 -25.07 -15.06
C ASP A 770 -0.55 -24.04 -15.45
N ASN A 771 -0.83 -23.18 -16.42
CA ASN A 771 0.18 -22.29 -17.04
C ASN A 771 -0.16 -20.81 -16.96
N ARG A 772 -1.44 -20.47 -16.75
CA ARG A 772 -1.88 -19.06 -16.76
C ARG A 772 -1.40 -18.31 -15.53
N ARG A 773 -1.34 -17.00 -15.68
CA ARG A 773 -1.14 -16.06 -14.57
C ARG A 773 -2.36 -15.15 -14.47
N LEU A 774 -2.89 -15.03 -13.27
CA LEU A 774 -4.02 -14.17 -12.94
C LEU A 774 -3.58 -13.20 -11.85
N VAL A 775 -4.01 -11.94 -11.96
CA VAL A 775 -3.91 -10.97 -10.88
C VAL A 775 -5.23 -11.01 -10.11
N GLN A 776 -5.19 -11.40 -8.85
CA GLN A 776 -6.36 -11.31 -7.98
C GLN A 776 -6.59 -9.84 -7.61
N VAL A 777 -7.79 -9.34 -7.86
CA VAL A 777 -8.16 -7.97 -7.49
C VAL A 777 -8.47 -7.97 -6.00
N SER A 778 -7.86 -7.02 -5.28
CA SER A 778 -8.13 -6.79 -3.85
C SER A 778 -8.24 -5.29 -3.61
N VAL A 779 -9.02 -4.93 -2.58
CA VAL A 779 -9.11 -3.56 -2.09
C VAL A 779 -8.25 -3.48 -0.83
N THR A 780 -7.04 -2.95 -0.97
CA THR A 780 -6.15 -2.69 0.17
C THR A 780 -6.53 -1.42 0.91
N ASP A 781 -7.11 -0.46 0.18
CA ASP A 781 -7.54 0.84 0.67
C ASP A 781 -8.84 1.26 -0.01
N GLU A 782 -9.94 1.25 0.75
CA GLU A 782 -11.27 1.57 0.22
C GLU A 782 -11.41 3.05 -0.12
N VAL A 783 -10.76 3.94 0.64
CA VAL A 783 -10.90 5.39 0.49
C VAL A 783 -10.13 5.88 -0.73
N LYS A 784 -8.87 5.45 -0.91
CA LYS A 784 -8.12 5.78 -2.14
C LYS A 784 -8.73 5.13 -3.37
N ALA A 785 -9.23 3.90 -3.26
CA ALA A 785 -9.96 3.29 -4.36
C ALA A 785 -11.21 4.12 -4.71
N ASP A 786 -12.00 4.55 -3.72
CA ASP A 786 -13.15 5.44 -3.89
C ASP A 786 -12.75 6.77 -4.55
N GLU A 787 -11.72 7.43 -4.04
CA GLU A 787 -11.20 8.68 -4.60
C GLU A 787 -10.77 8.48 -6.06
N LEU A 788 -9.97 7.45 -6.34
CA LEU A 788 -9.44 7.18 -7.68
C LEU A 788 -10.56 6.84 -8.68
N PHE A 789 -11.54 6.02 -8.29
CA PHE A 789 -12.73 5.79 -9.12
C PHE A 789 -13.55 7.07 -9.29
N THR A 790 -13.68 7.91 -8.27
CA THR A 790 -14.40 9.19 -8.38
C THR A 790 -13.67 10.17 -9.31
N VAL A 791 -12.35 10.32 -9.21
CA VAL A 791 -11.52 11.16 -10.11
C VAL A 791 -11.63 10.66 -11.54
N LEU A 792 -11.34 9.38 -11.77
CA LEU A 792 -11.20 8.80 -13.10
C LEU A 792 -12.57 8.59 -13.76
N MET A 793 -13.57 8.17 -13.01
CA MET A 793 -14.87 7.75 -13.55
C MET A 793 -16.00 8.72 -13.23
N GLY A 794 -15.84 9.67 -12.32
CA GLY A 794 -16.89 10.64 -11.94
C GLY A 794 -17.10 11.80 -12.91
N ASP A 795 -17.99 12.72 -12.55
CA ASP A 795 -18.45 13.80 -13.44
C ASP A 795 -17.52 15.00 -13.56
N ALA A 796 -16.66 15.23 -12.56
CA ALA A 796 -15.72 16.34 -12.58
C ALA A 796 -14.60 16.12 -13.61
N VAL A 797 -14.47 17.05 -14.56
CA VAL A 797 -13.45 16.99 -15.63
C VAL A 797 -12.08 17.47 -15.13
N GLU A 798 -12.07 18.52 -14.32
CA GLU A 798 -10.83 19.20 -13.91
C GLU A 798 -9.93 18.33 -13.00
N PRO A 799 -10.43 17.66 -11.94
CA PRO A 799 -9.60 16.77 -11.12
C PRO A 799 -9.02 15.62 -11.93
N ARG A 800 -9.79 15.09 -12.89
CA ARG A 800 -9.32 14.07 -13.81
C ARG A 800 -8.19 14.57 -14.70
N ARG A 801 -8.30 15.81 -15.20
CA ARG A 801 -7.27 16.46 -16.02
C ARG A 801 -5.98 16.61 -15.22
N GLN A 802 -6.06 17.12 -13.99
CA GLN A 802 -4.90 17.25 -13.09
C GLN A 802 -4.25 15.89 -12.80
N PHE A 803 -5.06 14.88 -12.48
CA PHE A 803 -4.56 13.52 -12.29
C PHE A 803 -3.81 13.02 -13.52
N ILE A 804 -4.34 13.23 -14.73
CA ILE A 804 -3.66 12.84 -15.97
C ILE A 804 -2.36 13.64 -16.12
N GLU A 805 -2.35 14.95 -15.90
CA GLU A 805 -1.16 15.80 -16.03
C GLU A 805 -0.04 15.41 -15.05
N GLU A 806 -0.39 15.11 -13.79
CA GLU A 806 0.55 14.71 -12.75
C GLU A 806 1.14 13.30 -13.00
N ASN A 807 0.31 12.38 -13.50
CA ASN A 807 0.70 10.97 -13.68
C ASN A 807 1.09 10.63 -15.13
N ALA A 808 1.04 11.59 -16.06
CA ALA A 808 1.34 11.36 -17.48
C ALA A 808 2.75 10.81 -17.72
N LEU A 809 3.72 11.25 -16.92
CA LEU A 809 5.13 10.81 -17.03
C LEU A 809 5.35 9.41 -16.44
N GLU A 810 4.44 8.91 -15.60
CA GLU A 810 4.50 7.56 -15.04
C GLU A 810 3.86 6.51 -15.95
N ALA A 811 3.13 6.93 -16.99
CA ALA A 811 2.48 6.07 -17.94
C ALA A 811 3.51 5.38 -18.86
N ARG A 812 3.86 4.12 -18.53
CA ARG A 812 4.86 3.33 -19.26
C ARG A 812 4.36 2.76 -20.60
N ASN A 813 3.04 2.67 -20.79
CA ASN A 813 2.40 2.06 -21.96
C ASN A 813 1.36 3.00 -22.59
N ILE A 814 1.78 4.17 -23.05
CA ILE A 814 0.95 4.98 -23.94
C ILE A 814 1.18 4.45 -25.36
N ASP A 815 0.15 3.88 -25.98
CA ASP A 815 0.19 3.57 -27.41
C ASP A 815 0.50 4.85 -28.20
N VAL A 816 1.62 4.84 -28.92
CA VAL A 816 1.92 5.77 -30.02
C VAL A 816 1.92 4.99 -31.31
#